data_AF-A0A2Z5G928-F1
#
_entry.id   AF-A0A2Z5G928-F1
#
_cell.length_a   1.000
_cell.length_b   1.000
_cell.length_c   1.000
_cell.angle_alpha   90.00
_cell.angle_beta   90.00
_cell.angle_gamma   90.00
#
_symmetry.space_group_name_H-M   'P 1'
#
loop_
_entity.id
_entity.type
_entity.pdbx_description
1 polymer ?
#
loop_
_entity_poly.entity_id
_entity_poly.type
_entity_poly.pdbx_seq_one_letter_code
_entity_poly.pdbx_strand_id
1 'polypeptide(L)'
;MSISTSLQRIVVASIFLISISSLSAQTIVPWLTHSMDNARSGWNSHETQLTQASVGTKGIVRSTIIALGGNDARGMEAQPLILPQVTTPLGVRDVLVLPSMANVVRGVDAHDGSGIWQTVLGTPITGTKAIDMWQINQFWGCLSTGVIDPDLKRLYQVCWIVPNAQGTPLPPAPASTEAKVARYFMFVLNVGDGTLVADPVMIQGTSNGADFNAFPRKQRSSLLETDVNGLKTVFGCSGTINETDPGAAGYCFAFDVATDKETALFATTSGAGAGIWMAGQGAAADPDGNLYVITGNGDFDGAAQWAESFLKLHYTPPSAQNQGGIRVVDHWTPWTDLARSSGQPAPQGKLAGVSAPSEPMMAMNRPVGASMNMSFKGAVTKSAVDAKGNLVVRVYPKIPTGDWSDEDWGSAGPACIFSLGICIASGKDGIAYPIKTASMGGTTLKDLKNPPANCTKLAGPPVWLTVDPGPVDPCPKDPKTLNFFPWGVTAHMHMTPVQFFDPLLQAWTIFAWGENYQLHKWKVSLNGQLTYLAQGNQVASIETPHTATHHGGMTGGFCSGSSNGSDPNSAILVCTIPYNDANQDKTNGRLLIYDPIHLAADGSLKLLWDSQAQGIPFLFNKFNPPIIDGGQIYVPNYSGGVDLYRLTP
;
A
#
# COMPACT_ATOMS: atom_id res chain seq x y z
N MET A 1 28.38 3.50 -94.54
CA MET A 1 29.67 3.54 -93.82
C MET A 1 29.57 4.65 -92.78
N SER A 2 29.85 4.34 -91.52
CA SER A 2 30.02 5.25 -90.37
C SER A 2 28.80 5.79 -89.59
N ILE A 3 28.56 5.10 -88.46
CA ILE A 3 28.34 5.54 -87.06
C ILE A 3 27.09 6.37 -86.68
N SER A 4 26.26 5.70 -85.89
CA SER A 4 25.13 6.14 -85.07
C SER A 4 25.60 6.75 -83.74
N THR A 5 24.93 7.83 -83.29
CA THR A 5 24.86 8.22 -81.88
C THR A 5 23.46 8.77 -81.58
N SER A 6 22.65 8.02 -80.82
CA SER A 6 21.44 8.54 -80.16
C SER A 6 21.69 8.63 -78.65
N LEU A 7 21.49 9.83 -78.10
CA LEU A 7 21.53 10.10 -76.66
C LEU A 7 20.35 9.40 -75.97
N GLN A 8 20.64 8.50 -75.03
CA GLN A 8 19.65 8.05 -74.03
C GLN A 8 19.69 8.99 -72.81
N ARG A 9 18.54 9.58 -72.50
CA ARG A 9 18.30 10.31 -71.25
C ARG A 9 18.09 9.28 -70.12
N ILE A 10 18.95 9.30 -69.11
CA ILE A 10 18.76 8.56 -67.86
C ILE A 10 17.96 9.47 -66.92
N VAL A 11 16.73 9.08 -66.61
CA VAL A 11 15.93 9.65 -65.51
C VAL A 11 16.24 8.81 -64.27
N VAL A 12 16.97 9.38 -63.32
CA VAL A 12 17.20 8.77 -61.99
C VAL A 12 16.00 9.12 -61.12
N ALA A 13 15.12 8.15 -60.88
CA ALA A 13 14.06 8.27 -59.88
C ALA A 13 14.64 7.93 -58.50
N SER A 14 14.85 8.95 -57.67
CA SER A 14 15.24 8.78 -56.27
C SER A 14 14.04 8.29 -55.46
N ILE A 15 14.02 7.00 -55.13
CA ILE A 15 13.05 6.40 -54.20
C ILE A 15 13.49 6.77 -52.78
N PHE A 16 12.79 7.71 -52.15
CA PHE A 16 12.88 7.94 -50.71
C PHE A 16 12.23 6.75 -50.00
N LEU A 17 13.05 5.80 -49.55
CA LEU A 17 12.66 4.78 -48.57
C LEU A 17 12.47 5.50 -47.22
N ILE A 18 11.24 5.88 -46.92
CA ILE A 18 10.83 6.22 -45.56
C ILE A 18 10.87 4.91 -44.77
N SER A 19 11.98 4.65 -44.08
CA SER A 19 12.03 3.65 -43.03
C SER A 19 11.11 4.14 -41.91
N ILE A 20 9.86 3.69 -41.93
CA ILE A 20 9.01 3.74 -40.75
C ILE A 20 9.69 2.81 -39.76
N SER A 21 10.51 3.37 -38.87
CA SER A 21 10.92 2.69 -37.65
C SER A 21 9.61 2.41 -36.90
N SER A 22 9.06 1.23 -37.06
CA SER A 22 8.06 0.70 -36.16
C SER A 22 8.74 0.72 -34.78
N LEU A 23 8.46 1.75 -33.99
CA LEU A 23 8.72 1.71 -32.55
C LEU A 23 8.03 0.44 -32.09
N SER A 24 8.84 -0.57 -31.75
CA SER A 24 8.32 -1.79 -31.14
C SER A 24 7.56 -1.33 -29.91
N ALA A 25 6.24 -1.54 -29.89
CA ALA A 25 5.47 -1.33 -28.68
C ALA A 25 6.14 -2.16 -27.58
N GLN A 26 6.45 -1.52 -26.45
CA GLN A 26 7.00 -2.24 -25.32
C GLN A 26 6.01 -3.31 -24.86
N THR A 27 6.52 -4.49 -24.55
CA THR A 27 5.73 -5.57 -23.96
C THR A 27 5.37 -5.22 -22.52
N ILE A 28 4.08 -5.23 -22.22
CA ILE A 28 3.54 -5.18 -20.85
C ILE A 28 3.94 -6.48 -20.13
N VAL A 29 4.36 -6.37 -18.88
CA VAL A 29 4.69 -7.51 -18.01
C VAL A 29 3.55 -7.78 -17.01
N PRO A 30 3.48 -8.98 -16.43
CA PRO A 30 2.45 -9.29 -15.45
C PRO A 30 2.58 -8.43 -14.17
N TRP A 31 1.47 -7.81 -13.76
CA TRP A 31 1.32 -7.16 -12.45
C TRP A 31 0.21 -7.89 -11.70
N LEU A 32 0.60 -8.97 -11.02
CA LEU A 32 -0.32 -10.04 -10.61
C LEU A 32 -0.90 -9.85 -9.21
N THR A 33 -0.30 -8.97 -8.41
CA THR A 33 -0.73 -8.68 -7.03
C THR A 33 -0.42 -7.22 -6.69
N HIS A 34 -0.90 -6.76 -5.53
CA HIS A 34 -0.62 -5.41 -5.04
C HIS A 34 0.88 -5.14 -4.93
N SER A 35 1.35 -4.00 -5.45
CA SER A 35 2.77 -3.63 -5.46
C SER A 35 3.67 -4.64 -6.18
N MET A 36 3.18 -5.17 -7.31
CA MET A 36 3.89 -5.96 -8.33
C MET A 36 4.24 -7.40 -7.95
N ASP A 37 4.86 -7.63 -6.79
CA ASP A 37 5.38 -8.95 -6.38
C ASP A 37 5.07 -9.33 -4.92
N ASN A 38 5.42 -10.56 -4.54
CA ASN A 38 5.22 -11.07 -3.17
C ASN A 38 6.14 -10.43 -2.13
N ALA A 39 7.21 -9.73 -2.53
CA ALA A 39 8.01 -8.90 -1.63
C ALA A 39 7.40 -7.51 -1.41
N ARG A 40 6.34 -7.17 -2.17
CA ARG A 40 5.70 -5.85 -2.22
C ARG A 40 6.72 -4.78 -2.62
N SER A 41 7.58 -5.07 -3.58
CA SER A 41 8.68 -4.17 -3.98
C SER A 41 8.17 -2.85 -4.58
N GLY A 42 7.04 -2.90 -5.29
CA GLY A 42 6.53 -1.78 -6.06
C GLY A 42 7.45 -1.35 -7.21
N TRP A 43 8.28 -2.26 -7.75
CA TRP A 43 9.26 -1.94 -8.79
C TRP A 43 9.18 -2.82 -10.04
N ASN A 44 8.93 -2.22 -11.20
CA ASN A 44 8.98 -2.90 -12.51
C ASN A 44 10.33 -2.70 -13.21
N SER A 45 11.17 -3.74 -13.30
CA SER A 45 12.49 -3.66 -13.95
C SER A 45 12.49 -3.88 -15.48
N HIS A 46 11.32 -3.82 -16.14
CA HIS A 46 11.17 -4.06 -17.58
C HIS A 46 10.69 -2.84 -18.40
N GLU A 47 10.70 -1.65 -17.80
CA GLU A 47 10.21 -0.43 -18.46
C GLU A 47 11.28 0.22 -19.34
N THR A 48 10.95 0.47 -20.61
CA THR A 48 11.92 0.94 -21.62
C THR A 48 11.54 2.26 -22.26
N GLN A 49 10.29 2.68 -22.18
CA GLN A 49 9.80 3.91 -22.79
C GLN A 49 9.81 5.08 -21.80
N LEU A 50 9.34 4.87 -20.57
CA LEU A 50 9.33 5.85 -19.49
C LEU A 50 10.68 5.85 -18.78
N THR A 51 11.54 6.77 -19.21
CA THR A 51 12.91 6.97 -18.70
C THR A 51 13.06 8.39 -18.19
N GLN A 52 14.14 8.67 -17.46
CA GLN A 52 14.44 10.03 -16.99
C GLN A 52 14.48 11.03 -18.15
N ALA A 53 15.12 10.63 -19.25
CA ALA A 53 15.25 11.44 -20.45
C ALA A 53 13.91 11.64 -21.16
N SER A 54 13.13 10.58 -21.38
CA SER A 54 11.86 10.70 -22.10
C SER A 54 10.81 11.49 -21.32
N VAL A 55 10.70 11.26 -20.01
CA VAL A 55 9.79 12.03 -19.13
C VAL A 55 10.23 13.50 -19.08
N GLY A 56 11.52 13.77 -18.87
CA GLY A 56 12.02 15.15 -18.76
C GLY A 56 11.95 15.95 -20.06
N THR A 57 12.01 15.30 -21.22
CA THR A 57 12.00 15.98 -22.54
C THR A 57 10.62 16.06 -23.17
N LYS A 58 9.82 15.00 -23.10
CA LYS A 58 8.48 14.95 -23.71
C LYS A 58 7.37 15.37 -22.74
N GLY A 59 7.59 15.20 -21.44
CA GLY A 59 6.53 15.30 -20.44
C GLY A 59 5.51 14.16 -20.56
N ILE A 60 4.46 14.27 -19.75
CA ILE A 60 3.39 13.28 -19.62
C ILE A 60 2.03 13.96 -19.84
N VAL A 61 1.11 13.23 -20.48
CA VAL A 61 -0.29 13.63 -20.69
C VAL A 61 -1.23 12.57 -20.12
N ARG A 62 -2.36 12.98 -19.53
CA ARG A 62 -3.48 12.07 -19.23
C ARG A 62 -4.20 11.75 -20.53
N SER A 63 -4.04 10.52 -21.02
CA SER A 63 -4.60 10.08 -22.31
C SER A 63 -6.10 9.82 -22.22
N THR A 64 -6.55 9.19 -21.13
CA THR A 64 -7.95 8.84 -20.90
C THR A 64 -8.19 8.57 -19.41
N ILE A 65 -9.46 8.37 -19.06
CA ILE A 65 -9.88 7.84 -17.76
C ILE A 65 -10.66 6.56 -18.03
N ILE A 66 -10.15 5.44 -17.52
CA ILE A 66 -10.76 4.13 -17.65
C ILE A 66 -11.82 4.00 -16.56
N ALA A 67 -13.09 3.92 -16.94
CA ALA A 67 -14.18 3.80 -15.97
C ALA A 67 -14.17 2.42 -15.28
N LEU A 68 -14.61 2.34 -14.02
CA LEU A 68 -14.71 1.09 -13.25
C LEU A 68 -16.03 0.32 -13.44
N GLY A 69 -17.07 0.97 -13.96
CA GLY A 69 -18.42 0.39 -14.03
C GLY A 69 -19.13 0.34 -12.67
N GLY A 70 -20.35 -0.21 -12.62
CA GLY A 70 -21.11 -0.41 -11.38
C GLY A 70 -21.75 0.85 -10.75
N ASN A 71 -21.66 2.02 -11.39
CA ASN A 71 -22.16 3.30 -10.87
C ASN A 71 -21.63 3.67 -9.47
N ASP A 72 -20.40 3.27 -9.17
CA ASP A 72 -19.68 3.71 -7.97
C ASP A 72 -19.03 5.08 -8.23
N ALA A 73 -19.57 6.13 -7.61
CA ALA A 73 -19.06 7.49 -7.74
C ALA A 73 -17.73 7.72 -6.99
N ARG A 74 -17.28 6.75 -6.19
CA ARG A 74 -16.03 6.82 -5.40
C ARG A 74 -14.99 5.84 -5.90
N GLY A 75 -15.38 4.73 -6.49
CA GLY A 75 -14.49 3.89 -7.28
C GLY A 75 -13.89 2.69 -6.55
N MET A 76 -12.56 2.60 -6.49
CA MET A 76 -11.84 1.39 -6.04
C MET A 76 -10.89 1.66 -4.88
N GLU A 77 -10.81 0.74 -3.93
CA GLU A 77 -9.67 0.61 -2.99
C GLU A 77 -8.76 -0.59 -3.36
N ALA A 78 -9.16 -1.36 -4.37
CA ALA A 78 -8.35 -2.41 -4.96
C ALA A 78 -7.46 -1.83 -6.07
N GLN A 79 -6.17 -2.16 -6.05
CA GLN A 79 -5.26 -1.79 -7.13
C GLN A 79 -5.65 -2.56 -8.41
N PRO A 80 -5.59 -1.93 -9.59
CA PRO A 80 -5.68 -2.67 -10.85
C PRO A 80 -4.61 -3.76 -10.94
N LEU A 81 -4.90 -4.84 -11.67
CA LEU A 81 -3.96 -5.92 -11.95
C LEU A 81 -3.82 -6.11 -13.46
N ILE A 82 -2.67 -6.56 -13.94
CA ILE A 82 -2.41 -6.74 -15.37
C ILE A 82 -1.94 -8.16 -15.64
N LEU A 83 -2.63 -8.83 -16.57
CA LEU A 83 -2.16 -10.08 -17.17
C LEU A 83 -2.02 -9.90 -18.68
N PRO A 84 -0.79 -9.88 -19.23
CA PRO A 84 -0.57 -9.77 -20.67
C PRO A 84 -0.90 -11.06 -21.41
N GLN A 85 -1.11 -10.96 -22.73
CA GLN A 85 -1.24 -12.09 -23.65
C GLN A 85 -2.36 -13.11 -23.29
N VAL A 86 -3.51 -12.60 -22.86
CA VAL A 86 -4.68 -13.39 -22.51
C VAL A 86 -5.56 -13.58 -23.74
N THR A 87 -5.97 -14.82 -24.01
CA THR A 87 -6.99 -15.10 -25.03
C THR A 87 -8.35 -14.67 -24.53
N THR A 88 -8.98 -13.74 -25.24
CA THR A 88 -10.33 -13.22 -24.93
C THR A 88 -11.27 -13.47 -26.12
N PRO A 89 -12.60 -13.27 -25.95
CA PRO A 89 -13.54 -13.27 -27.08
C PRO A 89 -13.21 -12.24 -28.18
N LEU A 90 -12.38 -11.22 -27.88
CA LEU A 90 -11.95 -10.19 -28.82
C LEU A 90 -10.56 -10.47 -29.43
N GLY A 91 -9.99 -11.64 -29.17
CA GLY A 91 -8.63 -12.02 -29.55
C GLY A 91 -7.65 -11.93 -28.37
N VAL A 92 -6.35 -12.06 -28.66
CA VAL A 92 -5.31 -11.92 -27.62
C VAL A 92 -5.21 -10.46 -27.20
N ARG A 93 -5.22 -10.21 -25.88
CA ARG A 93 -5.21 -8.88 -25.27
C ARG A 93 -4.31 -8.88 -24.05
N ASP A 94 -3.76 -7.71 -23.71
CA ASP A 94 -3.19 -7.47 -22.39
C ASP A 94 -4.33 -6.95 -21.50
N VAL A 95 -4.74 -7.75 -20.52
CA VAL A 95 -5.96 -7.49 -19.76
C VAL A 95 -5.63 -6.77 -18.46
N LEU A 96 -6.16 -5.56 -18.31
CA LEU A 96 -6.21 -4.83 -17.05
C LEU A 96 -7.52 -5.18 -16.33
N VAL A 97 -7.39 -5.75 -15.13
CA VAL A 97 -8.50 -6.16 -14.27
C VAL A 97 -8.80 -5.06 -13.25
N LEU A 98 -10.06 -4.69 -13.12
CA LEU A 98 -10.54 -3.55 -12.34
C LEU A 98 -11.66 -3.99 -11.38
N PRO A 99 -11.34 -4.42 -10.15
CA PRO A 99 -12.33 -4.64 -9.10
C PRO A 99 -12.86 -3.30 -8.56
N SER A 100 -14.15 -3.24 -8.27
CA SER A 100 -14.79 -2.04 -7.69
C SER A 100 -15.50 -2.35 -6.38
N MET A 101 -15.68 -1.32 -5.54
CA MET A 101 -16.43 -1.46 -4.30
C MET A 101 -17.95 -1.66 -4.53
N ALA A 102 -18.44 -1.48 -5.77
CA ALA A 102 -19.78 -1.87 -6.19
C ALA A 102 -19.95 -3.38 -6.46
N ASN A 103 -18.96 -4.22 -6.13
CA ASN A 103 -18.95 -5.66 -6.44
C ASN A 103 -19.04 -5.96 -7.94
N VAL A 104 -18.49 -5.06 -8.76
CA VAL A 104 -18.31 -5.27 -10.20
C VAL A 104 -16.82 -5.43 -10.47
N VAL A 105 -16.45 -6.45 -11.23
CA VAL A 105 -15.09 -6.65 -11.75
C VAL A 105 -15.14 -6.50 -13.26
N ARG A 106 -14.22 -5.72 -13.83
CA ARG A 106 -14.09 -5.54 -15.27
C ARG A 106 -12.73 -6.00 -15.77
N GLY A 107 -12.72 -6.55 -16.97
CA GLY A 107 -11.53 -6.70 -17.80
C GLY A 107 -11.58 -5.69 -18.94
N VAL A 108 -10.50 -4.93 -19.10
CA VAL A 108 -10.33 -3.96 -20.19
C VAL A 108 -8.97 -4.19 -20.86
N ASP A 109 -8.81 -3.70 -22.08
CA ASP A 109 -7.50 -3.65 -22.73
C ASP A 109 -6.60 -2.65 -21.98
N ALA A 110 -5.40 -3.08 -21.60
CA ALA A 110 -4.46 -2.27 -20.84
C ALA A 110 -3.95 -1.04 -21.62
N HIS A 111 -3.99 -1.03 -22.96
CA HIS A 111 -3.43 0.06 -23.78
C HIS A 111 -4.36 1.26 -23.94
N ASP A 112 -5.66 1.04 -23.89
CA ASP A 112 -6.65 2.10 -24.15
C ASP A 112 -7.87 2.09 -23.22
N GLY A 113 -8.02 1.06 -22.38
CA GLY A 113 -9.15 0.90 -21.48
C GLY A 113 -10.44 0.44 -22.17
N SER A 114 -10.38 -0.01 -23.42
CA SER A 114 -11.53 -0.56 -24.13
C SER A 114 -12.07 -1.80 -23.42
N GLY A 115 -13.40 -1.91 -23.31
CA GLY A 115 -14.04 -2.98 -22.55
C GLY A 115 -13.89 -4.35 -23.20
N ILE A 116 -13.55 -5.36 -22.40
CA ILE A 116 -13.50 -6.77 -22.82
C ILE A 116 -14.69 -7.52 -22.19
N TRP A 117 -14.79 -7.47 -20.85
CA TRP A 117 -15.86 -8.13 -20.09
C TRP A 117 -16.17 -7.38 -18.79
N GLN A 118 -17.32 -7.70 -18.19
CA GLN A 118 -17.74 -7.19 -16.90
C GLN A 118 -18.59 -8.23 -16.17
N THR A 119 -18.30 -8.45 -14.89
CA THR A 119 -18.98 -9.41 -14.04
C THR A 119 -19.48 -8.73 -12.77
N VAL A 120 -20.75 -8.90 -12.44
CA VAL A 120 -21.33 -8.44 -11.17
C VAL A 120 -21.35 -9.61 -10.20
N LEU A 121 -20.64 -9.49 -9.08
CA LEU A 121 -20.40 -10.57 -8.13
C LEU A 121 -21.49 -10.69 -7.05
N GLY A 122 -22.24 -9.61 -6.80
CA GLY A 122 -23.37 -9.60 -5.89
C GLY A 122 -23.70 -8.22 -5.35
N THR A 123 -24.61 -8.14 -4.38
CA THR A 123 -25.08 -6.88 -3.79
C THR A 123 -24.03 -6.27 -2.84
N PRO A 124 -23.50 -5.07 -3.11
CA PRO A 124 -22.58 -4.39 -2.20
C PRO A 124 -23.31 -3.73 -1.02
N ILE A 125 -22.54 -3.28 -0.05
CA ILE A 125 -23.02 -2.54 1.11
C ILE A 125 -22.92 -1.04 0.81
N THR A 126 -23.91 -0.25 1.21
CA THR A 126 -23.86 1.21 1.18
C THR A 126 -23.03 1.73 2.36
N GLY A 127 -22.15 2.69 2.10
CA GLY A 127 -21.34 3.35 3.12
C GLY A 127 -22.18 4.01 4.21
N THR A 128 -21.90 3.67 5.47
CA THR A 128 -22.54 4.27 6.65
C THR A 128 -21.48 4.57 7.71
N LYS A 129 -21.81 5.44 8.67
CA LYS A 129 -20.93 5.74 9.82
C LYS A 129 -20.58 4.52 10.68
N ALA A 130 -21.35 3.43 10.57
CA ALA A 130 -21.08 2.19 11.29
C ALA A 130 -19.89 1.40 10.73
N ILE A 131 -19.50 1.65 9.47
CA ILE A 131 -18.38 0.98 8.81
C ILE A 131 -17.31 1.96 8.32
N ASP A 132 -17.66 3.23 8.18
CA ASP A 132 -16.80 4.32 7.73
C ASP A 132 -17.22 5.62 8.40
N MET A 133 -16.49 6.04 9.44
CA MET A 133 -16.83 7.20 10.26
C MET A 133 -16.99 8.48 9.43
N TRP A 134 -16.17 8.63 8.38
CA TRP A 134 -16.12 9.81 7.51
C TRP A 134 -16.99 9.68 6.26
N GLN A 135 -17.55 8.48 6.01
CA GLN A 135 -18.44 8.19 4.88
C GLN A 135 -17.88 8.66 3.52
N ILE A 136 -16.59 8.46 3.31
CA ILE A 136 -15.91 8.85 2.06
C ILE A 136 -16.37 7.94 0.92
N ASN A 137 -16.48 6.65 1.21
CA ASN A 137 -16.82 5.62 0.23
C ASN A 137 -18.34 5.44 0.09
N GLN A 138 -18.81 5.34 -1.16
CA GLN A 138 -20.23 5.12 -1.46
C GLN A 138 -20.62 3.68 -1.20
N PHE A 139 -19.82 2.74 -1.69
CA PHE A 139 -20.05 1.31 -1.54
C PHE A 139 -18.89 0.61 -0.85
N TRP A 140 -19.18 -0.55 -0.29
CA TRP A 140 -18.26 -1.46 0.37
C TRP A 140 -18.50 -2.86 -0.18
N GLY A 141 -17.51 -3.36 -0.92
CA GLY A 141 -17.63 -4.58 -1.72
C GLY A 141 -16.28 -5.26 -1.91
N CYS A 142 -15.72 -5.21 -3.12
CA CYS A 142 -14.35 -5.65 -3.38
C CYS A 142 -13.38 -4.52 -2.99
N LEU A 143 -12.90 -4.54 -1.74
CA LEU A 143 -11.93 -3.56 -1.24
C LEU A 143 -10.48 -4.01 -1.43
N SER A 144 -10.19 -5.26 -1.11
CA SER A 144 -8.84 -5.81 -1.23
C SER A 144 -8.46 -5.98 -2.69
N THR A 145 -7.21 -5.67 -3.04
CA THR A 145 -6.67 -6.10 -4.32
C THR A 145 -6.63 -7.63 -4.35
N GLY A 146 -7.13 -8.21 -5.44
CA GLY A 146 -7.04 -9.64 -5.67
C GLY A 146 -5.62 -10.12 -5.98
N VAL A 147 -5.52 -11.36 -6.45
CA VAL A 147 -4.30 -11.93 -7.02
C VAL A 147 -4.65 -12.71 -8.28
N ILE A 148 -3.79 -12.67 -9.28
CA ILE A 148 -3.93 -13.44 -10.52
C ILE A 148 -2.94 -14.60 -10.51
N ASP A 149 -3.44 -15.84 -10.66
CA ASP A 149 -2.63 -16.99 -11.08
C ASP A 149 -2.40 -16.88 -12.59
N PRO A 150 -1.16 -16.63 -13.06
CA PRO A 150 -0.87 -16.46 -14.48
C PRO A 150 -0.89 -17.77 -15.27
N ASP A 151 -0.64 -18.92 -14.61
CA ASP A 151 -0.61 -20.23 -15.26
C ASP A 151 -2.02 -20.72 -15.57
N LEU A 152 -2.93 -20.53 -14.61
CA LEU A 152 -4.34 -20.88 -14.75
C LEU A 152 -5.17 -19.75 -15.39
N LYS A 153 -4.60 -18.54 -15.49
CA LYS A 153 -5.28 -17.31 -15.95
C LYS A 153 -6.54 -17.02 -15.14
N ARG A 154 -6.42 -17.15 -13.81
CA ARG A 154 -7.52 -16.99 -12.85
C ARG A 154 -7.28 -15.79 -11.95
N LEU A 155 -8.31 -14.97 -11.76
CA LEU A 155 -8.35 -13.94 -10.72
C LEU A 155 -9.00 -14.52 -9.47
N TYR A 156 -8.31 -14.43 -8.34
CA TYR A 156 -8.84 -14.64 -7.01
C TYR A 156 -9.18 -13.29 -6.38
N GLN A 157 -10.45 -13.08 -6.04
CA GLN A 157 -10.95 -11.80 -5.54
C GLN A 157 -11.88 -12.03 -4.36
N VAL A 158 -11.58 -11.40 -3.22
CA VAL A 158 -12.46 -11.40 -2.05
C VAL A 158 -13.35 -10.16 -2.06
N CYS A 159 -14.65 -10.33 -1.83
CA CYS A 159 -15.61 -9.22 -1.80
C CYS A 159 -16.61 -9.37 -0.65
N TRP A 160 -17.04 -8.24 -0.10
CA TRP A 160 -18.07 -8.17 0.95
C TRP A 160 -19.46 -8.08 0.32
N ILE A 161 -20.31 -9.08 0.55
CA ILE A 161 -21.59 -9.25 -0.14
C ILE A 161 -22.71 -9.50 0.85
N VAL A 162 -23.88 -8.92 0.59
CA VAL A 162 -25.12 -9.31 1.26
C VAL A 162 -25.66 -10.59 0.62
N PRO A 163 -25.68 -11.73 1.34
CA PRO A 163 -26.18 -12.99 0.81
C PRO A 163 -27.72 -13.07 0.88
N ASN A 164 -28.29 -14.09 0.23
CA ASN A 164 -29.67 -14.48 0.43
C ASN A 164 -29.86 -15.23 1.76
N ALA A 165 -31.10 -15.63 2.05
CA ALA A 165 -31.44 -16.38 3.27
C ALA A 165 -30.73 -17.75 3.38
N GLN A 166 -30.23 -18.30 2.27
CA GLN A 166 -29.48 -19.55 2.20
C GLN A 166 -27.96 -19.35 2.32
N GLY A 167 -27.49 -18.09 2.48
CA GLY A 167 -26.06 -17.78 2.62
C GLY A 167 -25.29 -17.72 1.30
N THR A 168 -25.94 -17.72 0.14
CA THR A 168 -25.25 -17.56 -1.16
C THR A 168 -25.28 -16.10 -1.61
N PRO A 169 -24.34 -15.63 -2.45
CA PRO A 169 -24.39 -14.29 -3.02
C PRO A 169 -25.73 -14.00 -3.69
N LEU A 170 -26.31 -12.82 -3.42
CA LEU A 170 -27.52 -12.38 -4.11
C LEU A 170 -27.24 -12.09 -5.59
N PRO A 171 -28.23 -12.28 -6.48
CA PRO A 171 -28.15 -11.68 -7.80
C PRO A 171 -28.00 -10.16 -7.69
N PRO A 172 -27.51 -9.48 -8.74
CA PRO A 172 -27.35 -8.04 -8.75
C PRO A 172 -28.61 -7.32 -8.27
N ALA A 173 -28.49 -6.57 -7.17
CA ALA A 173 -29.55 -5.75 -6.60
C ALA A 173 -28.98 -4.40 -6.13
N PRO A 174 -29.83 -3.40 -5.83
CA PRO A 174 -29.37 -2.15 -5.22
C PRO A 174 -28.59 -2.43 -3.93
N ALA A 175 -27.58 -1.60 -3.68
CA ALA A 175 -26.75 -1.71 -2.49
C ALA A 175 -27.60 -1.67 -1.20
N SER A 176 -27.19 -2.45 -0.20
CA SER A 176 -27.91 -2.59 1.07
C SER A 176 -27.25 -1.77 2.19
N THR A 177 -28.02 -1.21 3.12
CA THR A 177 -27.49 -0.56 4.32
C THR A 177 -27.22 -1.55 5.47
N GLU A 178 -27.64 -2.81 5.32
CA GLU A 178 -27.53 -3.86 6.35
C GLU A 178 -26.16 -4.56 6.34
N ALA A 179 -25.09 -3.84 6.70
CA ALA A 179 -23.73 -4.39 6.72
C ALA A 179 -23.56 -5.63 7.64
N LYS A 180 -24.40 -5.79 8.67
CA LYS A 180 -24.30 -6.88 9.66
C LYS A 180 -24.57 -8.28 9.08
N VAL A 181 -25.39 -8.36 8.03
CA VAL A 181 -25.71 -9.64 7.38
C VAL A 181 -24.71 -10.01 6.29
N ALA A 182 -23.85 -9.09 5.90
CA ALA A 182 -22.90 -9.32 4.82
C ALA A 182 -21.81 -10.33 5.22
N ARG A 183 -21.27 -11.03 4.22
CA ARG A 183 -20.25 -12.07 4.35
C ARG A 183 -19.16 -11.84 3.31
N TYR A 184 -17.95 -12.29 3.61
CA TYR A 184 -16.87 -12.31 2.63
C TYR A 184 -16.95 -13.58 1.80
N PHE A 185 -16.80 -13.44 0.49
CA PHE A 185 -16.73 -14.56 -0.45
C PHE A 185 -15.46 -14.43 -1.30
N MET A 186 -14.77 -15.55 -1.48
CA MET A 186 -13.76 -15.71 -2.51
C MET A 186 -14.45 -16.02 -3.85
N PHE A 187 -14.12 -15.24 -4.86
CA PHE A 187 -14.50 -15.46 -6.25
C PHE A 187 -13.28 -15.87 -7.07
N VAL A 188 -13.48 -16.85 -7.95
CA VAL A 188 -12.46 -17.30 -8.91
C VAL A 188 -12.98 -17.02 -10.31
N LEU A 189 -12.40 -16.04 -11.00
CA LEU A 189 -12.81 -15.62 -12.34
C LEU A 189 -11.77 -15.99 -13.39
N ASN A 190 -12.22 -16.38 -14.58
CA ASN A 190 -11.34 -16.47 -15.74
C ASN A 190 -10.98 -15.05 -16.21
N VAL A 191 -9.69 -14.73 -16.32
CA VAL A 191 -9.23 -13.39 -16.71
C VAL A 191 -9.59 -13.04 -18.16
N GLY A 192 -9.80 -14.03 -19.03
CA GLY A 192 -10.10 -13.83 -20.44
C GLY A 192 -11.54 -13.39 -20.75
N ASP A 193 -12.51 -13.79 -19.92
CA ASP A 193 -13.93 -13.54 -20.17
C ASP A 193 -14.76 -13.17 -18.92
N GLY A 194 -14.16 -13.19 -17.73
CA GLY A 194 -14.82 -12.81 -16.48
C GLY A 194 -15.78 -13.87 -15.94
N THR A 195 -15.84 -15.07 -16.53
CA THR A 195 -16.73 -16.14 -16.06
C THR A 195 -16.26 -16.74 -14.73
N LEU A 196 -17.20 -17.19 -13.91
CA LEU A 196 -16.90 -17.94 -12.68
C LEU A 196 -16.33 -19.31 -13.02
N VAL A 197 -15.18 -19.63 -12.44
CA VAL A 197 -14.51 -20.92 -12.61
C VAL A 197 -14.97 -21.93 -11.56
N ALA A 198 -15.36 -21.45 -10.38
CA ALA A 198 -15.90 -22.24 -9.28
C ALA A 198 -17.04 -21.46 -8.60
N ASP A 199 -17.86 -22.17 -7.83
CA ASP A 199 -18.88 -21.54 -6.99
C ASP A 199 -18.20 -20.63 -5.95
N PRO A 200 -18.78 -19.45 -5.64
CA PRO A 200 -18.22 -18.55 -4.64
C PRO A 200 -18.10 -19.22 -3.26
N VAL A 201 -16.91 -19.14 -2.66
CA VAL A 201 -16.63 -19.77 -1.36
C VAL A 201 -16.77 -18.73 -0.26
N MET A 202 -17.68 -18.94 0.68
CA MET A 202 -17.80 -18.07 1.86
C MET A 202 -16.58 -18.25 2.77
N ILE A 203 -15.96 -17.14 3.16
CA ILE A 203 -14.89 -17.13 4.15
C ILE A 203 -15.49 -17.31 5.53
N GLN A 204 -15.17 -18.42 6.19
CA GLN A 204 -15.75 -18.81 7.48
C GLN A 204 -14.92 -19.87 8.19
N GLY A 205 -14.92 -19.86 9.51
CA GLY A 205 -14.24 -20.87 10.32
C GLY A 205 -14.20 -20.48 11.78
N THR A 206 -13.60 -21.32 12.61
CA THR A 206 -13.44 -21.08 14.05
C THR A 206 -11.95 -20.93 14.37
N SER A 207 -11.60 -19.90 15.13
CA SER A 207 -10.23 -19.68 15.61
C SER A 207 -10.27 -19.12 17.03
N ASN A 208 -9.34 -19.53 17.90
CA ASN A 208 -9.32 -19.17 19.32
C ASN A 208 -10.67 -19.40 20.05
N GLY A 209 -11.42 -20.42 19.64
CA GLY A 209 -12.73 -20.76 20.21
C GLY A 209 -13.88 -19.84 19.80
N ALA A 210 -13.67 -18.95 18.83
CA ALA A 210 -14.69 -18.05 18.29
C ALA A 210 -14.86 -18.23 16.78
N ASP A 211 -16.11 -18.20 16.33
CA ASP A 211 -16.43 -18.24 14.90
C ASP A 211 -16.11 -16.90 14.24
N PHE A 212 -15.66 -16.98 12.99
CA PHE A 212 -15.43 -15.82 12.14
C PHE A 212 -16.71 -15.04 11.92
N ASN A 213 -16.70 -13.79 12.34
CA ASN A 213 -17.78 -12.86 12.08
C ASN A 213 -17.31 -11.84 11.03
N ALA A 214 -17.87 -11.90 9.82
CA ALA A 214 -17.47 -11.00 8.74
C ALA A 214 -17.76 -9.52 9.03
N PHE A 215 -18.83 -9.19 9.78
CA PHE A 215 -19.26 -7.80 9.95
C PHE A 215 -18.17 -6.87 10.52
N PRO A 216 -17.54 -7.18 11.67
CA PRO A 216 -16.52 -6.33 12.23
C PRO A 216 -15.18 -6.46 11.51
N ARG A 217 -15.00 -7.36 10.54
CA ARG A 217 -13.72 -7.56 9.85
C ARG A 217 -13.72 -6.71 8.60
N LYS A 218 -12.73 -5.84 8.44
CA LYS A 218 -12.57 -5.00 7.26
C LYS A 218 -11.45 -5.59 6.41
N GLN A 219 -11.82 -6.41 5.44
CA GLN A 219 -10.91 -7.07 4.49
C GLN A 219 -10.46 -6.06 3.44
N ARG A 220 -9.47 -5.24 3.81
CA ARG A 220 -8.82 -4.25 2.94
C ARG A 220 -7.43 -4.71 2.50
N SER A 221 -6.73 -5.48 3.34
CA SER A 221 -5.39 -5.99 3.03
C SER A 221 -5.44 -6.90 1.81
N SER A 222 -4.59 -6.60 0.82
CA SER A 222 -4.57 -7.28 -0.47
C SER A 222 -4.21 -8.76 -0.35
N LEU A 223 -4.65 -9.55 -1.34
CA LEU A 223 -4.34 -10.96 -1.42
C LEU A 223 -2.90 -11.19 -1.90
N LEU A 224 -2.39 -12.39 -1.66
CA LEU A 224 -1.17 -12.91 -2.28
C LEU A 224 -1.37 -14.36 -2.70
N GLU A 225 -0.59 -14.80 -3.67
CA GLU A 225 -0.47 -16.22 -4.03
C GLU A 225 1.00 -16.60 -3.84
N THR A 226 1.27 -17.69 -3.14
CA THR A 226 2.61 -18.25 -3.06
C THR A 226 2.56 -19.77 -3.07
N ASP A 227 3.69 -20.38 -3.40
CA ASP A 227 3.88 -21.82 -3.26
C ASP A 227 4.24 -22.15 -1.80
N VAL A 228 3.61 -23.18 -1.25
CA VAL A 228 3.96 -23.77 0.04
C VAL A 228 4.11 -25.28 -0.16
N ASN A 229 5.35 -25.77 -0.21
CA ASN A 229 5.68 -27.18 -0.44
C ASN A 229 5.08 -27.77 -1.74
N GLY A 230 5.11 -27.01 -2.83
CA GLY A 230 4.56 -27.41 -4.13
C GLY A 230 3.06 -27.18 -4.28
N LEU A 231 2.41 -26.53 -3.30
CA LEU A 231 1.00 -26.17 -3.33
C LEU A 231 0.83 -24.67 -3.46
N LYS A 232 0.30 -24.21 -4.60
CA LYS A 232 -0.13 -22.82 -4.78
C LYS A 232 -1.30 -22.51 -3.85
N THR A 233 -1.12 -21.50 -3.01
CA THR A 233 -2.11 -21.10 -2.02
C THR A 233 -2.28 -19.59 -2.05
N VAL A 234 -3.53 -19.15 -2.08
CA VAL A 234 -3.91 -17.73 -1.95
C VAL A 234 -4.16 -17.41 -0.48
N PHE A 235 -3.61 -16.30 0.01
CA PHE A 235 -3.82 -15.81 1.36
C PHE A 235 -4.44 -14.42 1.35
N GLY A 236 -5.26 -14.13 2.37
CA GLY A 236 -5.79 -12.80 2.62
C GLY A 236 -5.92 -12.55 4.11
N CYS A 237 -5.77 -11.28 4.52
CA CYS A 237 -5.88 -10.88 5.92
C CYS A 237 -6.82 -9.67 6.12
N SER A 238 -7.32 -9.46 7.34
CA SER A 238 -8.22 -8.37 7.68
C SER A 238 -7.85 -7.66 8.98
N GLY A 239 -8.16 -6.36 9.01
CA GLY A 239 -8.31 -5.58 10.23
C GLY A 239 -9.73 -5.64 10.78
N THR A 240 -10.03 -4.82 11.78
CA THR A 240 -11.36 -4.79 12.40
C THR A 240 -11.91 -3.38 12.58
N ILE A 241 -13.17 -3.15 12.20
CA ILE A 241 -13.79 -1.82 12.17
C ILE A 241 -13.64 -1.08 13.51
N ASN A 242 -13.87 -1.78 14.62
CA ASN A 242 -13.67 -1.27 15.98
C ASN A 242 -12.54 -2.06 16.63
N GLU A 243 -11.38 -1.43 16.79
CA GLU A 243 -10.12 -2.11 17.13
C GLU A 243 -10.03 -2.55 18.59
N THR A 244 -10.81 -1.92 19.46
CA THR A 244 -10.75 -2.12 20.92
C THR A 244 -12.01 -2.77 21.48
N ASP A 245 -12.97 -3.15 20.64
CA ASP A 245 -14.21 -3.80 21.08
C ASP A 245 -13.98 -5.25 21.51
N PRO A 246 -14.75 -5.78 22.47
CA PRO A 246 -14.75 -7.21 22.77
C PRO A 246 -15.00 -8.06 21.51
N GLY A 247 -14.07 -8.97 21.19
CA GLY A 247 -14.11 -9.79 19.97
C GLY A 247 -13.47 -9.14 18.73
N ALA A 248 -12.89 -7.95 18.86
CA ALA A 248 -11.96 -7.38 17.88
C ALA A 248 -10.76 -8.32 17.71
N ALA A 249 -10.51 -8.75 16.47
CA ALA A 249 -9.38 -9.61 16.12
C ALA A 249 -9.06 -9.42 14.64
N GLY A 250 -7.78 -9.33 14.29
CA GLY A 250 -7.34 -9.55 12.91
C GLY A 250 -7.50 -11.02 12.52
N TYR A 251 -7.65 -11.29 11.23
CA TYR A 251 -7.72 -12.66 10.70
C TYR A 251 -6.87 -12.80 9.46
N CYS A 252 -6.34 -14.00 9.22
CA CYS A 252 -5.82 -14.43 7.93
C CYS A 252 -6.45 -15.78 7.54
N PHE A 253 -6.71 -15.97 6.25
CA PHE A 253 -7.19 -17.24 5.69
C PHE A 253 -6.22 -17.77 4.63
N ALA A 254 -6.29 -19.07 4.37
CA ALA A 254 -5.60 -19.75 3.27
C ALA A 254 -6.64 -20.41 2.34
N PHE A 255 -6.44 -20.25 1.03
CA PHE A 255 -7.31 -20.76 -0.02
C PHE A 255 -6.46 -21.56 -1.02
N ASP A 256 -6.75 -22.85 -1.14
CA ASP A 256 -6.02 -23.75 -2.02
C ASP A 256 -6.47 -23.56 -3.48
N VAL A 257 -5.52 -23.25 -4.35
CA VAL A 257 -5.73 -23.01 -5.79
C VAL A 257 -6.15 -24.28 -6.53
N ALA A 258 -5.69 -25.45 -6.07
CA ALA A 258 -5.96 -26.72 -6.76
C ALA A 258 -7.40 -27.22 -6.52
N THR A 259 -7.92 -27.01 -5.32
CA THR A 259 -9.27 -27.47 -4.93
C THR A 259 -10.33 -26.37 -4.93
N ASP A 260 -9.91 -25.11 -5.09
CA ASP A 260 -10.76 -23.92 -4.97
C ASP A 260 -11.53 -23.90 -3.63
N LYS A 261 -10.81 -24.11 -2.50
CA LYS A 261 -11.39 -24.17 -1.14
C LYS A 261 -10.58 -23.39 -0.12
N GLU A 262 -11.29 -22.81 0.86
CA GLU A 262 -10.65 -22.37 2.11
C GLU A 262 -10.13 -23.59 2.89
N THR A 263 -8.89 -23.51 3.36
CA THR A 263 -8.19 -24.62 4.03
C THR A 263 -7.70 -24.29 5.43
N ALA A 264 -7.62 -23.01 5.78
CA ALA A 264 -7.26 -22.57 7.12
C ALA A 264 -7.77 -21.16 7.40
N LEU A 265 -8.04 -20.89 8.68
CA LEU A 265 -8.35 -19.58 9.21
C LEU A 265 -7.60 -19.37 10.54
N PHE A 266 -7.02 -18.20 10.74
CA PHE A 266 -6.25 -17.85 11.92
C PHE A 266 -6.62 -16.45 12.42
N ALA A 267 -7.03 -16.35 13.68
CA ALA A 267 -7.17 -15.08 14.39
C ALA A 267 -5.83 -14.66 14.99
N THR A 268 -5.43 -13.40 14.74
CA THR A 268 -4.17 -12.84 15.25
C THR A 268 -4.18 -12.58 16.75
N THR A 269 -5.31 -12.67 17.43
CA THR A 269 -5.37 -12.49 18.87
C THR A 269 -6.49 -13.34 19.48
N SER A 270 -6.26 -13.87 20.67
CA SER A 270 -7.32 -14.37 21.57
C SER A 270 -7.81 -13.28 22.55
N GLY A 271 -7.20 -12.09 22.51
CA GLY A 271 -7.59 -10.89 23.27
C GLY A 271 -8.38 -9.92 22.40
N ALA A 272 -8.01 -8.64 22.43
CA ALA A 272 -8.58 -7.60 21.57
C ALA A 272 -7.59 -7.08 20.51
N GLY A 273 -8.11 -6.69 19.34
CA GLY A 273 -7.40 -5.92 18.33
C GLY A 273 -6.55 -6.74 17.35
N ALA A 274 -5.26 -6.44 17.26
CA ALA A 274 -4.28 -7.08 16.36
C ALA A 274 -4.72 -7.13 14.88
N GLY A 275 -5.44 -6.11 14.42
CA GLY A 275 -5.94 -6.02 13.04
C GLY A 275 -4.80 -5.90 12.02
N ILE A 276 -4.96 -6.50 10.84
CA ILE A 276 -3.99 -6.37 9.74
C ILE A 276 -4.56 -5.41 8.70
N TRP A 277 -4.14 -4.15 8.77
CA TRP A 277 -4.58 -3.09 7.84
C TRP A 277 -3.62 -2.90 6.69
N MET A 278 -2.36 -2.69 7.05
CA MET A 278 -1.20 -2.39 6.22
C MET A 278 -1.53 -1.37 5.13
N ALA A 279 -2.39 -0.38 5.36
CA ALA A 279 -2.84 0.58 4.34
C ALA A 279 -3.30 -0.06 3.01
N GLY A 280 -4.04 -1.17 3.08
CA GLY A 280 -4.52 -1.92 1.91
C GLY A 280 -3.47 -2.83 1.26
N GLN A 281 -2.24 -2.79 1.73
CA GLN A 281 -1.17 -3.68 1.31
C GLN A 281 -1.49 -5.11 1.78
N GLY A 282 -1.03 -6.10 1.03
CA GLY A 282 -1.12 -7.51 1.41
C GLY A 282 0.09 -7.95 2.23
N ALA A 283 0.04 -9.17 2.79
CA ALA A 283 1.24 -9.74 3.39
C ALA A 283 2.36 -9.87 2.34
N ALA A 284 3.62 -9.79 2.80
CA ALA A 284 4.76 -10.21 1.99
C ALA A 284 5.02 -11.71 2.20
N ALA A 285 5.62 -12.39 1.22
CA ALA A 285 5.97 -13.81 1.33
C ALA A 285 7.40 -14.09 0.89
N ASP A 286 8.12 -14.87 1.70
CA ASP A 286 9.45 -15.38 1.34
C ASP A 286 9.36 -16.59 0.38
N PRO A 287 10.47 -17.02 -0.24
CA PRO A 287 10.47 -18.17 -1.15
C PRO A 287 10.03 -19.51 -0.53
N ASP A 288 10.01 -19.62 0.80
CA ASP A 288 9.53 -20.82 1.51
C ASP A 288 8.01 -20.74 1.79
N GLY A 289 7.36 -19.65 1.37
CA GLY A 289 5.93 -19.42 1.54
C GLY A 289 5.54 -18.96 2.95
N ASN A 290 6.49 -18.50 3.77
CA ASN A 290 6.15 -17.85 5.04
C ASN A 290 5.65 -16.42 4.77
N LEU A 291 4.63 -16.02 5.52
CA LEU A 291 4.00 -14.72 5.38
C LEU A 291 4.51 -13.74 6.42
N TYR A 292 4.64 -12.47 6.05
CA TYR A 292 5.11 -11.39 6.91
C TYR A 292 4.04 -10.30 6.96
N VAL A 293 3.52 -10.04 8.17
CA VAL A 293 2.44 -9.08 8.42
C VAL A 293 2.78 -8.17 9.60
N ILE A 294 2.19 -6.97 9.62
CA ILE A 294 2.21 -6.07 10.78
C ILE A 294 0.79 -5.95 11.31
N THR A 295 0.63 -6.11 12.62
CA THR A 295 -0.65 -5.97 13.32
C THR A 295 -0.75 -4.61 14.02
N GLY A 296 -1.96 -4.07 14.08
CA GLY A 296 -2.28 -2.81 14.76
C GLY A 296 -2.68 -2.99 16.22
N ASN A 297 -3.41 -1.98 16.72
CA ASN A 297 -3.77 -1.79 18.12
C ASN A 297 -4.33 -3.05 18.78
N GLY A 298 -4.10 -3.21 20.08
CA GLY A 298 -4.67 -4.30 20.88
C GLY A 298 -3.72 -4.86 21.94
N ASP A 299 -4.03 -6.07 22.40
CA ASP A 299 -3.27 -6.72 23.45
C ASP A 299 -2.09 -7.56 22.92
N PHE A 300 -1.03 -7.63 23.74
CA PHE A 300 0.14 -8.45 23.47
C PHE A 300 0.57 -9.26 24.71
N ASP A 301 0.80 -10.56 24.52
CA ASP A 301 1.34 -11.45 25.55
C ASP A 301 2.55 -12.29 25.08
N GLY A 302 2.87 -12.24 23.78
CA GLY A 302 3.96 -13.02 23.17
C GLY A 302 3.66 -14.50 22.98
N ALA A 303 2.38 -14.92 23.05
CA ALA A 303 1.96 -16.30 22.90
C ALA A 303 0.66 -16.48 22.10
N ALA A 304 -0.40 -15.73 22.41
CA ALA A 304 -1.71 -15.83 21.77
C ALA A 304 -2.32 -14.47 21.41
N GLN A 305 -1.72 -13.38 21.89
CA GLN A 305 -2.13 -12.01 21.64
C GLN A 305 -0.98 -11.29 20.95
N TRP A 306 -1.21 -10.90 19.70
CA TRP A 306 -0.17 -10.45 18.78
C TRP A 306 -0.42 -9.04 18.26
N ALA A 307 -0.96 -8.12 19.06
CA ALA A 307 -1.09 -6.73 18.65
C ALA A 307 0.27 -6.04 18.55
N GLU A 308 0.34 -4.96 17.76
CA GLU A 308 1.52 -4.12 17.60
C GLU A 308 2.79 -4.91 17.26
N SER A 309 2.66 -5.93 16.42
CA SER A 309 3.68 -6.94 16.18
C SER A 309 3.96 -7.17 14.70
N PHE A 310 5.22 -7.44 14.38
CA PHE A 310 5.65 -7.95 13.10
C PHE A 310 5.71 -9.47 13.22
N LEU A 311 4.88 -10.17 12.45
CA LEU A 311 4.69 -11.62 12.58
C LEU A 311 5.24 -12.34 11.36
N LYS A 312 5.95 -13.45 11.61
CA LYS A 312 6.17 -14.51 10.63
C LYS A 312 5.08 -15.56 10.82
N LEU A 313 4.26 -15.76 9.80
CA LEU A 313 3.24 -16.80 9.76
C LEU A 313 3.70 -17.95 8.88
N HIS A 314 3.46 -19.17 9.33
CA HIS A 314 3.68 -20.38 8.54
C HIS A 314 2.36 -21.10 8.32
N TYR A 315 2.12 -21.50 7.08
CA TYR A 315 0.98 -22.31 6.69
C TYR A 315 1.39 -23.77 6.52
N THR A 316 0.63 -24.67 7.13
CA THR A 316 0.72 -26.11 6.88
C THR A 316 -0.53 -26.53 6.09
N PRO A 317 -0.38 -27.02 4.85
CA PRO A 317 -1.49 -27.53 4.06
C PRO A 317 -2.24 -28.69 4.73
N PRO A 318 -3.54 -28.88 4.45
CA PRO A 318 -4.27 -30.04 4.92
C PRO A 318 -3.68 -31.34 4.37
N SER A 319 -3.77 -32.40 5.15
CA SER A 319 -3.38 -33.77 4.79
C SER A 319 -4.49 -34.75 5.15
N ALA A 320 -4.34 -36.02 4.78
CA ALA A 320 -5.31 -37.06 5.15
C ALA A 320 -5.48 -37.21 6.68
N GLN A 321 -4.48 -36.80 7.47
CA GLN A 321 -4.46 -36.94 8.92
C GLN A 321 -4.71 -35.63 9.69
N ASN A 322 -4.45 -34.47 9.08
CA ASN A 322 -4.51 -33.18 9.77
C ASN A 322 -5.24 -32.13 8.93
N GLN A 323 -6.04 -31.30 9.59
CA GLN A 323 -6.57 -30.07 8.98
C GLN A 323 -5.42 -29.09 8.69
N GLY A 324 -5.59 -28.26 7.68
CA GLY A 324 -4.66 -27.18 7.38
C GLY A 324 -4.66 -26.14 8.50
N GLY A 325 -3.57 -25.39 8.64
CA GLY A 325 -3.45 -24.40 9.71
C GLY A 325 -2.43 -23.32 9.42
N ILE A 326 -2.67 -22.13 9.96
CA ILE A 326 -1.72 -21.02 9.99
C ILE A 326 -1.31 -20.80 11.45
N ARG A 327 -0.03 -20.56 11.70
CA ARG A 327 0.49 -20.25 13.03
C ARG A 327 1.60 -19.21 12.97
N VAL A 328 1.77 -18.45 14.05
CA VAL A 328 2.95 -17.59 14.26
C VAL A 328 4.16 -18.49 14.53
N VAL A 329 5.28 -18.23 13.86
CA VAL A 329 6.53 -18.98 14.03
C VAL A 329 7.69 -18.14 14.53
N ASP A 330 7.62 -16.82 14.36
CA ASP A 330 8.52 -15.84 14.96
C ASP A 330 7.84 -14.47 14.93
N HIS A 331 8.32 -13.55 15.76
CA HIS A 331 7.76 -12.21 15.87
C HIS A 331 8.74 -11.19 16.47
N TRP A 332 8.46 -9.92 16.25
CA TRP A 332 9.06 -8.82 16.99
C TRP A 332 8.06 -7.71 17.28
N THR A 333 8.16 -7.11 18.47
CA THR A 333 7.21 -6.13 18.99
C THR A 333 8.01 -4.97 19.61
N PRO A 334 7.83 -3.70 19.19
CA PRO A 334 8.60 -2.57 19.71
C PRO A 334 8.17 -2.15 21.13
N TRP A 335 6.85 -2.11 21.35
CA TRP A 335 6.18 -1.63 22.56
C TRP A 335 4.75 -2.19 22.58
N THR A 336 3.96 -1.89 23.61
CA THR A 336 2.52 -2.23 23.66
C THR A 336 1.70 -0.97 23.89
N ASP A 337 0.45 -0.96 23.42
CA ASP A 337 -0.50 0.14 23.68
C ASP A 337 -0.57 0.47 25.16
N LEU A 338 -0.69 -0.56 26.02
CA LEU A 338 -0.74 -0.41 27.47
C LEU A 338 0.51 0.29 28.05
N ALA A 339 1.69 0.00 27.50
CA ALA A 339 2.93 0.64 27.94
C ALA A 339 2.99 2.12 27.52
N ARG A 340 2.35 2.45 26.39
CA ARG A 340 2.30 3.81 25.84
C ARG A 340 1.18 4.66 26.43
N SER A 341 0.13 4.05 26.97
CA SER A 341 -1.00 4.72 27.61
C SER A 341 -0.89 4.82 29.15
N SER A 342 0.33 4.75 29.71
CA SER A 342 0.55 4.80 31.17
C SER A 342 -0.21 3.70 31.95
N GLY A 343 -0.43 2.54 31.33
CA GLY A 343 -1.15 1.41 31.94
C GLY A 343 -2.68 1.52 31.86
N GLN A 344 -3.22 2.48 31.11
CA GLN A 344 -4.66 2.60 30.89
C GLN A 344 -5.09 1.78 29.67
N PRO A 345 -6.15 0.95 29.74
CA PRO A 345 -6.66 0.29 28.56
C PRO A 345 -7.17 1.30 27.54
N ALA A 346 -7.07 0.98 26.25
CA ALA A 346 -7.65 1.81 25.21
C ALA A 346 -9.18 1.94 25.39
N PRO A 347 -9.78 3.10 25.08
CA PRO A 347 -11.24 3.27 25.16
C PRO A 347 -11.96 2.25 24.27
N GLN A 348 -13.06 1.65 24.76
CA GLN A 348 -13.94 0.80 23.95
C GLN A 348 -14.61 1.61 22.83
N GLY A 349 -14.94 0.96 21.71
CA GLY A 349 -15.59 1.60 20.56
C GLY A 349 -14.65 2.44 19.70
N LYS A 350 -13.33 2.26 19.80
CA LYS A 350 -12.37 2.98 18.97
C LYS A 350 -12.48 2.49 17.52
N LEU A 351 -12.98 3.36 16.66
CA LEU A 351 -13.03 3.13 15.21
C LEU A 351 -11.62 3.19 14.61
N ALA A 352 -11.34 2.27 13.69
CA ALA A 352 -10.08 2.24 12.96
C ALA A 352 -9.86 3.52 12.14
N GLY A 353 -8.62 4.01 12.11
CA GLY A 353 -8.24 5.22 11.37
C GLY A 353 -8.53 6.55 12.07
N VAL A 354 -8.78 6.54 13.39
CA VAL A 354 -8.91 7.75 14.22
C VAL A 354 -7.62 8.01 14.99
N SER A 355 -6.79 8.93 14.47
CA SER A 355 -5.60 9.42 15.16
C SER A 355 -5.98 10.37 16.29
N ALA A 356 -5.93 9.88 17.53
CA ALA A 356 -6.18 10.70 18.70
C ALA A 356 -5.18 10.36 19.83
N PRO A 357 -4.61 11.36 20.53
CA PRO A 357 -4.22 11.16 21.91
C PRO A 357 -5.43 10.68 22.73
N SER A 358 -5.25 10.12 23.92
CA SER A 358 -6.37 9.67 24.74
C SER A 358 -7.25 10.82 25.28
N GLU A 359 -6.79 12.07 25.16
CA GLU A 359 -7.57 13.25 25.58
C GLU A 359 -8.60 13.78 24.56
N PRO A 360 -8.42 13.80 23.22
CA PRO A 360 -9.46 14.29 22.32
C PRO A 360 -10.65 13.36 22.15
N MET A 361 -10.57 12.09 22.57
CA MET A 361 -11.76 11.25 22.71
C MET A 361 -12.73 11.77 23.78
N MET A 362 -12.24 12.52 24.78
CA MET A 362 -13.06 13.21 25.79
C MET A 362 -13.51 14.62 25.34
N ALA A 363 -12.90 15.19 24.29
CA ALA A 363 -13.11 16.58 23.88
C ALA A 363 -14.05 16.78 22.67
N MET A 364 -14.62 15.71 22.09
CA MET A 364 -15.61 15.78 21.00
C MET A 364 -16.98 16.39 21.38
N ASN A 365 -17.04 17.27 22.41
CA ASN A 365 -18.30 17.83 22.90
C ASN A 365 -18.26 19.32 23.30
N ARG A 366 -17.47 20.20 22.65
CA ARG A 366 -17.56 21.67 22.85
C ARG A 366 -17.35 22.52 21.57
N PRO A 367 -17.97 23.72 21.48
CA PRO A 367 -18.18 24.42 20.21
C PRO A 367 -16.98 25.24 19.72
N VAL A 368 -17.01 25.48 18.40
CA VAL A 368 -16.00 26.15 17.57
C VAL A 368 -15.94 27.66 17.83
N GLY A 369 -14.73 28.22 17.92
CA GLY A 369 -14.51 29.67 17.87
C GLY A 369 -13.20 30.15 18.47
N ALA A 370 -12.06 29.89 17.83
CA ALA A 370 -10.84 30.68 18.05
C ALA A 370 -9.89 30.56 16.85
N SER A 371 -9.80 31.62 16.06
CA SER A 371 -8.68 31.86 15.15
C SER A 371 -7.40 32.10 15.96
N MET A 372 -6.25 31.49 15.66
CA MET A 372 -4.96 31.97 16.19
C MET A 372 -3.74 31.65 15.31
N ASN A 373 -2.87 32.66 15.22
CA ASN A 373 -1.46 32.60 14.81
C ASN A 373 -0.66 31.59 15.65
N MET A 374 0.40 31.02 15.05
CA MET A 374 1.39 30.22 15.75
C MET A 374 2.06 31.02 16.88
N SER A 375 2.02 30.50 18.10
CA SER A 375 2.73 31.08 19.24
C SER A 375 4.12 30.43 19.37
N PHE A 376 5.19 31.23 19.23
CA PHE A 376 6.58 30.81 19.53
C PHE A 376 6.88 30.71 21.03
N LYS A 377 5.87 30.89 21.89
CA LYS A 377 6.02 30.82 23.34
C LYS A 377 6.38 29.39 23.77
N GLY A 378 7.62 29.18 24.18
CA GLY A 378 8.14 27.86 24.61
C GLY A 378 8.79 27.03 23.50
N ALA A 379 9.12 27.64 22.35
CA ALA A 379 9.89 26.99 21.30
C ALA A 379 11.33 26.66 21.76
N VAL A 380 11.86 25.52 21.32
CA VAL A 380 13.24 25.07 21.58
C VAL A 380 14.07 25.32 20.33
N THR A 381 15.25 25.92 20.48
CA THR A 381 16.23 26.04 19.39
C THR A 381 17.29 24.96 19.57
N LYS A 382 17.57 24.19 18.51
CA LYS A 382 18.77 23.34 18.47
C LYS A 382 19.65 23.78 17.31
N SER A 383 20.93 23.96 17.62
CA SER A 383 21.95 24.09 16.59
C SER A 383 22.35 22.68 16.16
N ALA A 384 22.34 22.42 14.86
CA ALA A 384 22.82 21.18 14.26
C ALA A 384 23.80 21.52 13.15
N VAL A 385 24.65 20.57 12.81
CA VAL A 385 25.47 20.65 11.59
C VAL A 385 24.77 19.78 10.56
N ASP A 386 24.40 20.34 9.41
CA ASP A 386 23.75 19.58 8.35
C ASP A 386 24.72 18.57 7.70
N ALA A 387 24.20 17.70 6.83
CA ALA A 387 24.99 16.70 6.10
C ALA A 387 26.08 17.31 5.19
N LYS A 388 26.08 18.63 4.99
CA LYS A 388 27.06 19.39 4.20
C LYS A 388 28.07 20.15 5.08
N GLY A 389 27.99 20.01 6.40
CA GLY A 389 28.90 20.68 7.33
C GLY A 389 28.49 22.10 7.76
N ASN A 390 27.30 22.59 7.37
CA ASN A 390 26.84 23.93 7.75
C ASN A 390 26.17 23.93 9.12
N LEU A 391 26.45 24.95 9.94
CA LEU A 391 25.72 25.18 11.18
C LEU A 391 24.32 25.73 10.86
N VAL A 392 23.29 24.94 11.15
CA VAL A 392 21.88 25.30 11.01
C VAL A 392 21.23 25.41 12.38
N VAL A 393 20.50 26.49 12.63
CA VAL A 393 19.68 26.66 13.85
C VAL A 393 18.25 26.30 13.50
N ARG A 394 17.79 25.15 14.00
CA ARG A 394 16.39 24.73 13.85
C ARG A 394 15.59 25.25 15.05
N VAL A 395 14.56 26.04 14.75
CA VAL A 395 13.60 26.55 15.75
C VAL A 395 12.40 25.61 15.75
N TYR A 396 12.12 25.01 16.90
CA TYR A 396 11.06 24.02 17.04
C TYR A 396 9.95 24.55 17.94
N PRO A 397 8.69 24.51 17.48
CA PRO A 397 7.56 24.87 18.34
C PRO A 397 7.49 23.93 19.55
N LYS A 398 6.84 24.38 20.64
CA LYS A 398 6.59 23.54 21.81
C LYS A 398 5.81 22.29 21.38
N ILE A 399 6.38 21.10 21.62
CA ILE A 399 5.78 19.81 21.27
C ILE A 399 4.65 19.50 22.25
N PRO A 400 3.40 19.26 21.78
CA PRO A 400 2.31 18.75 22.62
C PRO A 400 2.62 17.31 23.09
N THR A 401 2.34 17.00 24.36
CA THR A 401 2.57 15.68 24.99
C THR A 401 1.30 15.20 25.69
N GLY A 402 1.00 13.91 25.66
CA GLY A 402 -0.14 13.30 26.36
C GLY A 402 -0.12 11.76 26.32
N ASP A 403 -1.08 11.13 27.02
CA ASP A 403 -1.31 9.69 26.88
C ASP A 403 -1.83 9.41 25.44
N TRP A 404 -1.31 8.36 24.79
CA TRP A 404 -1.58 8.03 23.39
C TRP A 404 -2.34 6.69 23.34
N SER A 405 -3.26 6.56 22.39
CA SER A 405 -4.08 5.34 22.27
C SER A 405 -4.36 4.96 20.82
N ASP A 406 -3.64 5.55 19.86
CA ASP A 406 -3.67 5.18 18.44
C ASP A 406 -2.26 5.12 17.85
N GLU A 407 -1.53 4.10 18.28
CA GLU A 407 -0.20 3.80 17.80
C GLU A 407 -0.23 3.00 16.49
N ASP A 408 -1.18 2.05 16.37
CA ASP A 408 -1.52 1.29 15.15
C ASP A 408 -0.32 1.01 14.24
N TRP A 409 0.64 0.21 14.73
CA TRP A 409 1.84 -0.10 13.95
C TRP A 409 1.49 -0.83 12.65
N GLY A 410 0.37 -1.56 12.64
CA GLY A 410 -0.25 -2.18 11.45
C GLY A 410 -0.78 -1.21 10.39
N SER A 411 -0.59 0.11 10.53
CA SER A 411 -0.98 1.13 9.55
C SER A 411 -0.22 1.05 8.21
N ALA A 412 0.97 0.44 8.17
CA ALA A 412 1.79 0.32 6.97
C ALA A 412 2.20 -1.13 6.68
N GLY A 413 2.64 -1.40 5.45
CA GLY A 413 3.23 -2.69 5.07
C GLY A 413 4.75 -2.67 5.22
N PRO A 414 5.39 -3.84 5.44
CA PRO A 414 6.85 -3.94 5.56
C PRO A 414 7.53 -3.87 4.19
N ALA A 415 8.70 -3.24 4.11
CA ALA A 415 9.60 -3.38 2.96
C ALA A 415 10.52 -4.58 3.16
N CYS A 416 10.19 -5.72 2.54
CA CYS A 416 10.89 -6.99 2.72
C CYS A 416 11.91 -7.28 1.62
N ILE A 417 13.19 -7.02 1.91
CA ILE A 417 14.31 -7.31 1.01
C ILE A 417 14.85 -8.70 1.34
N PHE A 418 14.17 -9.75 0.87
CA PHE A 418 14.51 -11.13 1.21
C PHE A 418 15.92 -11.55 0.80
N SER A 419 16.49 -10.93 -0.25
CA SER A 419 17.89 -11.14 -0.64
C SER A 419 18.90 -10.69 0.43
N LEU A 420 18.48 -9.82 1.36
CA LEU A 420 19.25 -9.41 2.54
C LEU A 420 18.84 -10.16 3.82
N GLY A 421 17.74 -10.93 3.77
CA GLY A 421 17.14 -11.53 4.96
C GLY A 421 16.59 -10.50 5.94
N ILE A 422 16.13 -9.34 5.46
CA ILE A 422 15.67 -8.20 6.27
C ILE A 422 14.33 -7.67 5.78
N CYS A 423 13.43 -7.38 6.70
CA CYS A 423 12.23 -6.57 6.46
C CYS A 423 12.29 -5.29 7.30
N ILE A 424 11.91 -4.16 6.71
CA ILE A 424 11.85 -2.86 7.39
C ILE A 424 10.38 -2.58 7.70
N ALA A 425 10.01 -2.67 8.98
CA ALA A 425 8.66 -2.40 9.46
C ALA A 425 8.55 -0.98 10.02
N SER A 426 7.43 -0.31 9.79
CA SER A 426 7.13 1.06 10.25
C SER A 426 5.63 1.16 10.49
N GLY A 427 5.18 2.19 11.22
CA GLY A 427 3.75 2.48 11.40
C GLY A 427 3.49 3.95 11.69
N LYS A 428 2.52 4.26 12.56
CA LYS A 428 2.17 5.66 12.85
C LYS A 428 3.25 6.40 13.62
N ASP A 429 4.15 5.73 14.33
CA ASP A 429 5.28 6.41 14.96
C ASP A 429 6.29 7.01 13.96
N GLY A 430 6.21 6.63 12.67
CA GLY A 430 7.13 7.11 11.63
C GLY A 430 8.55 6.55 11.78
N ILE A 431 8.75 5.53 12.61
CA ILE A 431 10.03 4.90 12.89
C ILE A 431 10.15 3.60 12.10
N ALA A 432 11.29 3.41 11.44
CA ALA A 432 11.67 2.16 10.81
C ALA A 432 12.42 1.24 11.79
N TYR A 433 11.98 -0.01 11.86
CA TYR A 433 12.62 -1.09 12.59
C TYR A 433 13.11 -2.15 11.59
N PRO A 434 14.43 -2.25 11.34
CA PRO A 434 15.00 -3.26 10.46
C PRO A 434 15.06 -4.63 11.16
N ILE A 435 14.22 -5.59 10.76
CA ILE A 435 14.04 -6.90 11.41
C ILE A 435 14.64 -8.00 10.55
N LYS A 436 15.35 -8.96 11.15
CA LYS A 436 15.90 -10.13 10.45
C LYS A 436 14.79 -11.16 10.21
N THR A 437 14.66 -11.67 8.99
CA THR A 437 13.60 -12.65 8.64
C THR A 437 13.88 -14.07 9.13
N ALA A 438 15.16 -14.39 9.39
CA ALA A 438 15.61 -15.67 9.91
C ALA A 438 15.58 -15.75 11.45
N SER A 439 15.52 -14.62 12.15
CA SER A 439 15.47 -14.54 13.61
C SER A 439 14.99 -13.14 14.02
N MET A 440 13.67 -12.99 14.16
CA MET A 440 13.04 -11.70 14.46
C MET A 440 13.29 -11.24 15.89
N GLY A 441 13.57 -12.20 16.78
CA GLY A 441 14.01 -11.96 18.15
C GLY A 441 13.02 -12.40 19.23
N GLY A 442 11.82 -12.86 18.83
CA GLY A 442 10.82 -13.46 19.71
C GLY A 442 10.54 -12.60 20.95
N THR A 443 10.04 -11.38 20.75
CA THR A 443 9.84 -10.42 21.85
C THR A 443 8.96 -11.01 22.96
N THR A 444 9.37 -10.86 24.21
CA THR A 444 8.59 -11.25 25.39
C THR A 444 8.20 -10.04 26.22
N LEU A 445 7.23 -10.18 27.13
CA LEU A 445 6.90 -9.15 28.12
C LEU A 445 8.11 -8.73 28.99
N LYS A 446 9.12 -9.59 29.15
CA LYS A 446 10.36 -9.23 29.86
C LYS A 446 11.21 -8.29 29.03
N ASP A 447 11.31 -8.52 27.72
CA ASP A 447 12.08 -7.67 26.81
C ASP A 447 11.49 -6.25 26.74
N LEU A 448 10.17 -6.14 26.77
CA LEU A 448 9.46 -4.85 26.75
C LEU A 448 9.68 -4.00 28.01
N LYS A 449 10.18 -4.59 29.11
CA LYS A 449 10.63 -3.83 30.29
C LYS A 449 12.01 -3.19 30.09
N ASN A 450 12.72 -3.56 29.03
CA ASN A 450 14.00 -2.98 28.63
C ASN A 450 14.03 -2.77 27.10
N PRO A 451 13.27 -1.79 26.57
CA PRO A 451 13.16 -1.57 25.14
C PRO A 451 14.51 -1.41 24.42
N PRO A 452 15.53 -0.72 24.97
CA PRO A 452 16.84 -0.65 24.33
C PRO A 452 17.47 -2.03 24.09
N ALA A 453 17.36 -2.95 25.06
CA ALA A 453 17.84 -4.31 24.87
C ALA A 453 17.02 -5.08 23.83
N ASN A 454 15.70 -4.89 23.79
CA ASN A 454 14.84 -5.49 22.76
C ASN A 454 15.23 -5.00 21.34
N CYS A 455 15.56 -3.72 21.18
CA CYS A 455 16.01 -3.17 19.90
C CYS A 455 17.39 -3.69 19.46
N THR A 456 18.25 -4.17 20.37
CA THR A 456 19.52 -4.81 19.97
C THR A 456 19.32 -6.12 19.21
N LYS A 457 18.12 -6.72 19.24
CA LYS A 457 17.79 -7.93 18.48
C LYS A 457 17.62 -7.67 16.98
N LEU A 458 17.31 -6.43 16.60
CA LEU A 458 17.10 -5.98 15.23
C LEU A 458 18.35 -6.20 14.34
N ALA A 459 18.16 -6.10 13.03
CA ALA A 459 19.26 -6.12 12.06
C ALA A 459 20.17 -4.90 12.26
N GLY A 460 19.58 -3.71 12.21
CA GLY A 460 20.24 -2.44 12.41
C GLY A 460 19.50 -1.57 13.42
N PRO A 461 20.09 -0.43 13.84
CA PRO A 461 19.44 0.50 14.75
C PRO A 461 18.15 1.06 14.11
N PRO A 462 17.06 1.23 14.88
CA PRO A 462 15.89 1.97 14.44
C PRO A 462 16.23 3.39 14.02
N VAL A 463 15.49 3.94 13.07
CA VAL A 463 15.63 5.33 12.61
C VAL A 463 14.26 5.95 12.38
N TRP A 464 14.16 7.28 12.47
CA TRP A 464 12.96 8.00 12.06
C TRP A 464 12.88 8.03 10.54
N LEU A 465 12.02 7.20 9.97
CA LEU A 465 11.93 6.96 8.53
C LEU A 465 11.29 8.15 7.80
N THR A 466 10.24 8.73 8.39
CA THR A 466 9.43 9.81 7.80
C THR A 466 9.89 11.21 8.23
N VAL A 467 10.73 11.31 9.26
CA VAL A 467 11.22 12.58 9.83
C VAL A 467 12.71 12.45 10.17
N ASP A 468 13.62 12.92 9.31
CA ASP A 468 15.06 12.80 9.55
C ASP A 468 15.78 14.14 9.83
N PRO A 469 16.67 14.21 10.83
CA PRO A 469 16.70 13.33 12.00
C PRO A 469 15.46 13.56 12.86
N GLY A 470 14.98 12.52 13.53
CA GLY A 470 13.85 12.64 14.43
C GLY A 470 14.18 13.37 15.74
N PRO A 471 13.15 13.82 16.47
CA PRO A 471 13.33 14.70 17.63
C PRO A 471 13.77 13.98 18.92
N VAL A 472 13.58 12.66 19.00
CA VAL A 472 13.93 11.80 20.15
C VAL A 472 14.57 10.49 19.69
N ASP A 473 15.11 9.72 20.63
CA ASP A 473 15.61 8.37 20.39
C ASP A 473 14.49 7.46 19.84
N PRO A 474 14.68 6.79 18.68
CA PRO A 474 13.68 5.87 18.13
C PRO A 474 13.55 4.56 18.91
N CYS A 475 14.46 4.25 19.84
CA CYS A 475 14.28 3.15 20.79
C CYS A 475 14.55 3.59 22.25
N PRO A 476 13.65 4.41 22.82
CA PRO A 476 13.87 5.01 24.12
C PRO A 476 13.64 4.01 25.27
N LYS A 477 14.23 4.30 26.43
CA LYS A 477 14.00 3.53 27.67
C LYS A 477 12.54 3.52 28.11
N ASP A 478 11.83 4.63 27.91
CA ASP A 478 10.40 4.77 28.17
C ASP A 478 9.68 5.02 26.84
N PRO A 479 8.85 4.09 26.34
CA PRO A 479 8.18 4.23 25.06
C PRO A 479 7.20 5.41 25.02
N LYS A 480 6.74 5.92 26.17
CA LYS A 480 5.90 7.13 26.22
C LYS A 480 6.60 8.39 25.72
N THR A 481 7.93 8.37 25.66
CA THR A 481 8.69 9.48 25.06
C THR A 481 8.44 9.61 23.56
N LEU A 482 7.82 8.61 22.93
CA LEU A 482 7.35 8.62 21.54
C LEU A 482 5.93 9.20 21.39
N ASN A 483 5.22 9.54 22.48
CA ASN A 483 3.82 10.02 22.44
C ASN A 483 3.72 11.52 22.15
N PHE A 484 4.08 11.89 20.93
CA PHE A 484 3.96 13.26 20.47
C PHE A 484 3.85 13.30 18.95
N PHE A 485 3.39 14.43 18.43
CA PHE A 485 3.44 14.75 17.01
C PHE A 485 4.78 15.41 16.69
N PRO A 486 5.68 14.80 15.89
CA PRO A 486 6.93 15.45 15.49
C PRO A 486 6.64 16.81 14.89
N TRP A 487 7.21 17.85 15.50
CA TRP A 487 7.02 19.25 15.09
C TRP A 487 5.55 19.73 15.04
N GLY A 488 4.66 19.07 15.79
CA GLY A 488 3.24 19.42 15.89
C GLY A 488 2.34 18.80 14.82
N VAL A 489 2.89 17.94 13.94
CA VAL A 489 2.16 17.25 12.87
C VAL A 489 2.35 15.73 12.93
N THR A 490 1.41 14.97 12.37
CA THR A 490 1.55 13.52 12.24
C THR A 490 2.70 13.18 11.30
N ALA A 491 3.37 12.07 11.58
CA ALA A 491 4.48 11.53 10.81
C ALA A 491 4.19 10.09 10.32
N HIS A 492 2.91 9.72 10.30
CA HIS A 492 2.49 8.34 10.19
C HIS A 492 2.84 7.76 8.82
N MET A 493 3.17 6.47 8.81
CA MET A 493 3.33 5.71 7.58
C MET A 493 2.02 5.00 7.21
N HIS A 494 1.58 5.17 5.96
CA HIS A 494 0.41 4.49 5.40
C HIS A 494 0.72 3.93 4.00
N MET A 495 1.95 3.47 3.77
CA MET A 495 2.38 2.82 2.52
C MET A 495 3.39 1.71 2.82
N THR A 496 3.63 0.81 1.85
CA THR A 496 4.84 -0.01 1.83
C THR A 496 5.95 0.76 1.13
N PRO A 497 7.13 0.98 1.74
CA PRO A 497 8.25 1.63 1.06
C PRO A 497 8.65 0.91 -0.23
N VAL A 498 8.80 1.65 -1.33
CA VAL A 498 9.25 1.08 -2.61
C VAL A 498 10.68 0.60 -2.47
N GLN A 499 10.98 -0.60 -2.97
CA GLN A 499 12.28 -1.25 -2.84
C GLN A 499 13.00 -1.22 -4.18
N PHE A 500 14.24 -0.74 -4.20
CA PHE A 500 15.02 -0.62 -5.42
C PHE A 500 16.49 -0.90 -5.19
N PHE A 501 17.08 -1.77 -5.99
CA PHE A 501 18.54 -1.92 -6.03
C PHE A 501 19.14 -0.82 -6.91
N ASP A 502 19.72 0.19 -6.27
CA ASP A 502 20.32 1.33 -6.96
C ASP A 502 21.66 0.91 -7.60
N PRO A 503 21.75 0.86 -8.95
CA PRO A 503 22.94 0.36 -9.64
C PRO A 503 24.15 1.29 -9.50
N LEU A 504 23.94 2.59 -9.25
CA LEU A 504 25.02 3.55 -9.05
C LEU A 504 25.60 3.44 -7.63
N LEU A 505 24.73 3.26 -6.63
CA LEU A 505 25.14 3.05 -5.24
C LEU A 505 25.58 1.61 -4.94
N GLN A 506 25.26 0.67 -5.84
CA GLN A 506 25.42 -0.78 -5.67
C GLN A 506 24.83 -1.25 -4.32
N ALA A 507 23.64 -0.76 -4.00
CA ALA A 507 22.99 -1.03 -2.73
C ALA A 507 21.47 -1.00 -2.87
N TRP A 508 20.79 -1.73 -2.00
CA TRP A 508 19.36 -1.58 -1.84
C TRP A 508 19.04 -0.19 -1.29
N THR A 509 17.95 0.36 -1.79
CA THR A 509 17.37 1.62 -1.36
C THR A 509 15.87 1.44 -1.15
N ILE A 510 15.31 2.22 -0.23
CA ILE A 510 13.87 2.32 -0.04
C ILE A 510 13.39 3.76 -0.16
N PHE A 511 12.17 3.93 -0.66
CA PHE A 511 11.49 5.22 -0.77
C PHE A 511 10.25 5.23 0.12
N ALA A 512 10.19 6.18 1.06
CA ALA A 512 9.19 6.23 2.11
C ALA A 512 8.57 7.63 2.19
N TRP A 513 7.24 7.72 2.19
CA TRP A 513 6.53 8.99 2.21
C TRP A 513 5.47 9.03 3.31
N GLY A 514 5.85 9.62 4.45
CA GLY A 514 4.93 9.82 5.58
C GLY A 514 3.98 11.00 5.40
N GLU A 515 2.96 11.05 6.26
CA GLU A 515 2.04 12.19 6.38
C GLU A 515 2.78 13.50 6.65
N ASN A 516 2.35 14.61 6.05
CA ASN A 516 2.88 15.97 6.31
C ASN A 516 4.38 16.18 6.08
N TYR A 517 5.09 15.20 5.52
CA TYR A 517 6.52 15.25 5.24
C TYR A 517 6.79 15.03 3.76
N GLN A 518 8.06 15.17 3.38
CA GLN A 518 8.57 14.89 2.05
C GLN A 518 8.86 13.40 1.85
N LEU A 519 8.94 12.98 0.58
CA LEU A 519 9.45 11.67 0.20
C LEU A 519 10.91 11.54 0.64
N HIS A 520 11.27 10.48 1.36
CA HIS A 520 12.65 10.17 1.73
C HIS A 520 13.21 8.98 0.95
N LYS A 521 14.48 9.06 0.56
CA LYS A 521 15.29 7.96 0.02
C LYS A 521 16.30 7.52 1.07
N TRP A 522 16.33 6.23 1.36
CA TRP A 522 17.24 5.61 2.32
C TRP A 522 18.05 4.49 1.66
N LYS A 523 19.34 4.39 1.98
CA LYS A 523 20.15 3.21 1.68
C LYS A 523 19.94 2.14 2.75
N VAL A 524 19.83 0.89 2.33
CA VAL A 524 19.77 -0.30 3.18
C VAL A 524 21.06 -1.09 3.00
N SER A 525 21.79 -1.29 4.10
CA SER A 525 23.00 -2.11 4.10
C SER A 525 22.70 -3.58 4.39
N LEU A 526 23.70 -4.45 4.20
CA LEU A 526 23.58 -5.90 4.45
C LEU A 526 23.22 -6.24 5.90
N ASN A 527 23.57 -5.39 6.86
CA ASN A 527 23.21 -5.57 8.26
C ASN A 527 21.93 -4.80 8.65
N GLY A 528 21.19 -4.25 7.68
CA GLY A 528 19.95 -3.52 7.95
C GLY A 528 20.13 -2.12 8.53
N GLN A 529 21.36 -1.60 8.61
CA GLN A 529 21.54 -0.18 8.89
C GLN A 529 20.96 0.66 7.76
N LEU A 530 20.08 1.59 8.15
CA LEU A 530 19.46 2.58 7.27
C LEU A 530 20.29 3.86 7.28
N THR A 531 20.58 4.39 6.08
CA THR A 531 21.31 5.65 5.91
C THR A 531 20.49 6.60 5.05
N TYR A 532 20.15 7.77 5.59
CA TYR A 532 19.44 8.79 4.84
C TYR A 532 20.29 9.26 3.66
N LEU A 533 19.68 9.35 2.47
CA LEU A 533 20.35 9.80 1.25
C LEU A 533 19.85 11.16 0.78
N ALA A 534 18.53 11.31 0.67
CA ALA A 534 17.92 12.52 0.15
C ALA A 534 16.42 12.56 0.46
N GLN A 535 15.82 13.73 0.26
CA GLN A 535 14.37 13.92 0.25
C GLN A 535 13.91 14.69 -0.98
N GLY A 536 12.63 14.56 -1.32
CA GLY A 536 11.96 15.45 -2.27
C GLY A 536 11.69 16.85 -1.69
N ASN A 537 11.12 17.73 -2.53
CA ASN A 537 10.72 19.08 -2.11
C ASN A 537 9.21 19.18 -1.86
N GLN A 538 8.43 18.24 -2.40
CA GLN A 538 6.98 18.20 -2.25
C GLN A 538 6.61 17.56 -0.92
N VAL A 539 5.55 18.09 -0.28
CA VAL A 539 5.07 17.67 1.03
C VAL A 539 3.65 17.13 0.89
N ALA A 540 3.36 15.98 1.47
CA ALA A 540 2.01 15.42 1.51
C ALA A 540 1.11 16.25 2.45
N SER A 541 -0.18 16.40 2.11
CA SER A 541 -1.17 17.10 2.94
C SER A 541 -0.81 18.55 3.30
N ILE A 542 -0.06 19.24 2.42
CA ILE A 542 0.46 20.59 2.67
C ILE A 542 -0.61 21.68 2.87
N GLU A 543 -1.84 21.46 2.38
CA GLU A 543 -2.94 22.41 2.54
C GLU A 543 -3.75 22.16 3.83
N THR A 544 -3.49 21.06 4.54
CA THR A 544 -4.20 20.73 5.77
C THR A 544 -3.81 21.71 6.89
N PRO A 545 -4.78 22.35 7.57
CA PRO A 545 -4.46 23.28 8.65
C PRO A 545 -3.69 22.64 9.80
N HIS A 546 -2.67 23.34 10.31
CA HIS A 546 -1.97 22.96 11.53
C HIS A 546 -2.49 23.84 12.68
N THR A 547 -3.34 23.27 13.54
CA THR A 547 -3.97 23.98 14.66
C THR A 547 -3.76 23.23 15.97
N ALA A 548 -4.19 23.83 17.09
CA ALA A 548 -4.11 23.18 18.41
C ALA A 548 -4.91 21.87 18.50
N THR A 549 -5.88 21.64 17.61
CA THR A 549 -6.76 20.46 17.59
C THR A 549 -6.69 19.67 16.28
N HIS A 550 -5.80 20.05 15.36
CA HIS A 550 -5.66 19.39 14.06
C HIS A 550 -4.17 19.34 13.67
N HIS A 551 -3.62 18.14 13.58
CA HIS A 551 -2.19 17.88 13.53
C HIS A 551 -1.71 17.45 12.13
N GLY A 552 -2.19 18.13 11.09
CA GLY A 552 -1.92 17.75 9.70
C GLY A 552 -2.89 16.71 9.15
N GLY A 553 -2.62 16.21 7.95
CA GLY A 553 -3.53 15.33 7.21
C GLY A 553 -2.98 13.92 6.97
N MET A 554 -3.91 12.97 6.83
CA MET A 554 -3.66 11.60 6.39
C MET A 554 -4.12 11.45 4.93
N THR A 555 -3.48 10.68 4.07
CA THR A 555 -2.28 9.85 4.26
C THR A 555 -1.01 10.58 3.82
N GLY A 556 0.13 9.91 3.95
CA GLY A 556 1.33 10.22 3.17
C GLY A 556 1.16 9.88 1.68
N GLY A 557 2.28 9.67 0.99
CA GLY A 557 2.29 9.34 -0.43
C GLY A 557 2.23 7.84 -0.72
N PHE A 558 1.84 7.48 -1.95
CA PHE A 558 1.94 6.13 -2.48
C PHE A 558 2.80 6.15 -3.74
N CYS A 559 3.76 5.24 -3.85
CA CYS A 559 4.73 5.25 -4.93
C CYS A 559 4.88 3.86 -5.58
N SER A 560 5.34 3.85 -6.82
CA SER A 560 5.94 2.70 -7.48
C SER A 560 7.05 3.20 -8.40
N GLY A 561 7.97 2.32 -8.76
CA GLY A 561 9.07 2.66 -9.64
C GLY A 561 9.19 1.70 -10.81
N SER A 562 9.98 2.12 -11.79
CA SER A 562 10.32 1.27 -12.92
C SER A 562 11.70 1.60 -13.48
N SER A 563 12.31 0.65 -14.17
CA SER A 563 13.59 0.82 -14.88
C SER A 563 13.72 -0.18 -16.03
N ASN A 564 14.71 0.00 -16.90
CA ASN A 564 15.18 -0.99 -17.87
C ASN A 564 16.34 -1.77 -17.28
N GLY A 565 16.03 -2.82 -16.52
CA GLY A 565 17.01 -3.60 -15.77
C GLY A 565 17.86 -2.71 -14.87
N SER A 566 19.18 -2.79 -15.05
CA SER A 566 20.18 -2.06 -14.27
C SER A 566 20.65 -0.75 -14.89
N ASP A 567 20.03 -0.26 -15.98
CA ASP A 567 20.40 1.02 -16.58
C ASP A 567 20.05 2.18 -15.64
N PRO A 568 21.05 2.89 -15.07
CA PRO A 568 20.82 3.96 -14.11
C PRO A 568 20.08 5.18 -14.69
N ASN A 569 20.01 5.33 -16.01
CA ASN A 569 19.36 6.47 -16.67
C ASN A 569 17.90 6.19 -17.06
N SER A 570 17.48 4.94 -16.94
CA SER A 570 16.12 4.50 -17.27
C SER A 570 15.16 4.62 -16.09
N ALA A 571 15.67 4.63 -14.85
CA ALA A 571 14.84 4.50 -13.67
C ALA A 571 13.97 5.74 -13.42
N ILE A 572 12.68 5.54 -13.13
CA ILE A 572 11.76 6.57 -12.67
C ILE A 572 11.01 6.09 -11.43
N LEU A 573 10.65 7.03 -10.54
CA LEU A 573 9.77 6.78 -9.40
C LEU A 573 8.53 7.67 -9.53
N VAL A 574 7.35 7.05 -9.57
CA VAL A 574 6.07 7.75 -9.71
C VAL A 574 5.32 7.67 -8.39
N CYS A 575 4.91 8.82 -7.88
CA CYS A 575 4.24 8.95 -6.60
C CYS A 575 2.97 9.80 -6.68
N THR A 576 1.97 9.46 -5.87
CA THR A 576 0.78 10.28 -5.63
C THR A 576 0.76 10.77 -4.19
N ILE A 577 0.35 12.02 -3.98
CA ILE A 577 0.12 12.60 -2.65
C ILE A 577 -1.21 13.36 -2.59
N PRO A 578 -1.86 13.45 -1.42
CA PRO A 578 -3.02 14.31 -1.22
C PRO A 578 -2.60 15.76 -0.92
N TYR A 579 -3.46 16.74 -1.23
CA TYR A 579 -3.28 18.11 -0.76
C TYR A 579 -3.82 18.35 0.66
N ASN A 580 -4.92 17.68 1.03
CA ASN A 580 -5.61 17.82 2.32
C ASN A 580 -5.67 16.47 3.06
N ASP A 581 -6.44 16.38 4.15
CA ASP A 581 -6.71 15.13 4.86
C ASP A 581 -7.68 14.23 4.08
N ALA A 582 -7.11 13.30 3.31
CA ALA A 582 -7.80 12.24 2.55
C ALA A 582 -8.42 11.14 3.43
N ASN A 583 -8.20 11.16 4.75
CA ASN A 583 -8.92 10.29 5.68
C ASN A 583 -10.29 10.85 6.07
N GLN A 584 -10.43 12.18 6.14
CA GLN A 584 -11.66 12.85 6.59
C GLN A 584 -12.54 13.36 5.44
N ASP A 585 -11.96 13.67 4.29
CA ASP A 585 -12.72 14.09 3.11
C ASP A 585 -12.03 13.61 1.81
N LYS A 586 -12.72 13.77 0.69
CA LYS A 586 -12.12 13.65 -0.63
C LYS A 586 -11.28 14.88 -0.91
N THR A 587 -10.10 14.66 -1.47
CA THR A 587 -9.19 15.75 -1.80
C THR A 587 -8.56 15.51 -3.16
N ASN A 588 -8.13 16.60 -3.79
CA ASN A 588 -7.33 16.51 -5.00
C ASN A 588 -5.97 15.87 -4.68
N GLY A 589 -5.43 15.16 -5.66
CA GLY A 589 -4.10 14.59 -5.62
C GLY A 589 -3.11 15.33 -6.49
N ARG A 590 -1.83 15.03 -6.27
CA ARG A 590 -0.71 15.44 -7.10
C ARG A 590 0.08 14.22 -7.53
N LEU A 591 0.35 14.08 -8.82
CA LEU A 591 1.16 13.00 -9.39
C LEU A 591 2.54 13.56 -9.71
N LEU A 592 3.56 12.88 -9.21
CA LEU A 592 4.96 13.34 -9.23
C LEU A 592 5.83 12.23 -9.81
N ILE A 593 6.75 12.59 -10.70
CA ILE A 593 7.73 11.67 -11.25
C ILE A 593 9.13 12.17 -10.88
N TYR A 594 9.89 11.33 -10.21
CA TYR A 594 11.26 11.61 -9.78
C TYR A 594 12.26 10.77 -10.56
N ASP A 595 13.47 11.30 -10.65
CA ASP A 595 14.69 10.54 -10.89
C ASP A 595 15.13 9.92 -9.55
N PRO A 596 15.04 8.59 -9.39
CA PRO A 596 15.34 7.92 -8.13
C PRO A 596 16.85 7.76 -7.92
N ILE A 597 17.71 8.02 -8.92
CA ILE A 597 19.15 7.75 -8.87
C ILE A 597 19.93 9.06 -8.79
N HIS A 598 19.71 9.99 -9.72
CA HIS A 598 20.48 11.22 -9.81
C HIS A 598 19.81 12.33 -9.02
N LEU A 599 20.46 12.74 -7.93
CA LEU A 599 20.00 13.87 -7.12
C LEU A 599 20.10 15.19 -7.90
N ALA A 600 19.25 16.14 -7.53
CA ALA A 600 19.32 17.50 -8.03
C ALA A 600 20.59 18.21 -7.52
N ALA A 601 20.91 19.37 -8.11
CA ALA A 601 22.12 20.12 -7.75
C ALA A 601 22.15 20.56 -6.28
N ASP A 602 20.99 20.72 -5.64
CA ASP A 602 20.85 21.03 -4.22
C ASP A 602 20.93 19.78 -3.31
N GLY A 603 21.05 18.58 -3.89
CA GLY A 603 21.07 17.30 -3.19
C GLY A 603 19.69 16.70 -2.89
N SER A 604 18.59 17.30 -3.35
CA SER A 604 17.25 16.72 -3.21
C SER A 604 17.03 15.58 -4.21
N LEU A 605 15.98 14.79 -4.01
CA LEU A 605 15.43 13.96 -5.09
C LEU A 605 15.02 14.88 -6.24
N LYS A 606 15.45 14.53 -7.45
CA LYS A 606 15.25 15.34 -8.63
C LYS A 606 13.86 15.07 -9.20
N LEU A 607 13.01 16.08 -9.18
CA LEU A 607 11.69 16.04 -9.80
C LEU A 607 11.83 16.19 -11.32
N LEU A 608 11.24 15.25 -12.07
CA LEU A 608 11.21 15.24 -13.52
C LEU A 608 9.91 15.81 -14.07
N TRP A 609 8.79 15.54 -13.39
CA TRP A 609 7.46 15.94 -13.83
C TRP A 609 6.49 16.08 -12.66
N ASP A 610 5.53 16.99 -12.80
CA ASP A 610 4.56 17.34 -11.77
C ASP A 610 3.20 17.71 -12.37
N SER A 611 2.16 16.97 -12.00
CA SER A 611 0.80 17.20 -12.52
C SER A 611 0.25 18.58 -12.15
N GLN A 612 0.65 19.14 -11.01
CA GLN A 612 0.23 20.48 -10.60
C GLN A 612 0.76 21.54 -11.56
N ALA A 613 2.06 21.46 -11.89
CA ALA A 613 2.70 22.36 -12.83
C ALA A 613 2.09 22.27 -14.24
N GLN A 614 1.52 21.11 -14.60
CA GLN A 614 0.81 20.90 -15.87
C GLN A 614 -0.68 21.25 -15.81
N GLY A 615 -1.23 21.62 -14.65
CA GLY A 615 -2.65 21.88 -14.50
C GLY A 615 -3.54 20.63 -14.67
N ILE A 616 -3.03 19.45 -14.29
CA ILE A 616 -3.77 18.17 -14.40
C ILE A 616 -4.25 17.75 -13.00
N PRO A 617 -5.55 17.94 -12.68
CA PRO A 617 -6.13 17.50 -11.42
C PRO A 617 -6.69 16.08 -11.50
N PHE A 618 -6.66 15.38 -10.36
CA PHE A 618 -7.40 14.14 -10.13
C PHE A 618 -7.83 14.05 -8.65
N LEU A 619 -8.86 13.26 -8.35
CA LEU A 619 -9.25 12.97 -6.97
C LEU A 619 -8.33 11.88 -6.42
N PHE A 620 -7.58 12.21 -5.37
CA PHE A 620 -6.62 11.32 -4.75
C PHE A 620 -7.29 10.04 -4.26
N ASN A 621 -6.74 8.91 -4.65
CA ASN A 621 -7.11 7.60 -4.15
C ASN A 621 -6.04 7.13 -3.15
N LYS A 622 -6.46 6.89 -1.91
CA LYS A 622 -5.59 6.30 -0.88
C LYS A 622 -5.45 4.79 -1.11
N PHE A 623 -4.37 4.22 -0.58
CA PHE A 623 -4.03 2.79 -0.55
C PHE A 623 -3.50 2.17 -1.85
N ASN A 624 -3.77 2.79 -3.01
CA ASN A 624 -3.30 2.26 -4.29
C ASN A 624 -2.10 3.06 -4.83
N PRO A 625 -0.92 2.44 -4.90
CA PRO A 625 0.19 3.03 -5.63
C PRO A 625 -0.07 2.99 -7.15
N PRO A 626 0.53 3.91 -7.92
CA PRO A 626 0.50 3.88 -9.38
C PRO A 626 1.07 2.57 -9.93
N ILE A 627 0.60 2.14 -11.11
CA ILE A 627 1.23 1.06 -11.89
C ILE A 627 2.02 1.69 -13.03
N ILE A 628 3.24 1.24 -13.26
CA ILE A 628 4.11 1.74 -14.34
C ILE A 628 4.52 0.56 -15.21
N ASP A 629 3.96 0.49 -16.41
CA ASP A 629 4.25 -0.60 -17.33
C ASP A 629 3.87 -0.27 -18.77
N GLY A 630 4.53 -0.90 -19.74
CA GLY A 630 4.25 -0.75 -21.17
C GLY A 630 4.33 0.69 -21.69
N GLY A 631 5.13 1.56 -21.06
CA GLY A 631 5.17 2.99 -21.39
C GLY A 631 4.01 3.82 -20.84
N GLN A 632 3.24 3.27 -19.91
CA GLN A 632 2.01 3.84 -19.36
C GLN A 632 2.07 3.93 -17.84
N ILE A 633 1.32 4.89 -17.28
CA ILE A 633 1.12 5.02 -15.83
C ILE A 633 -0.38 4.96 -15.55
N TYR A 634 -0.80 4.00 -14.74
CA TYR A 634 -2.18 3.82 -14.30
C TYR A 634 -2.34 4.35 -12.88
N VAL A 635 -3.21 5.34 -12.69
CA VAL A 635 -3.45 5.98 -11.39
C VAL A 635 -4.91 5.85 -11.01
N PRO A 636 -5.27 4.95 -10.08
CA PRO A 636 -6.62 4.90 -9.51
C PRO A 636 -7.04 6.26 -8.96
N ASN A 637 -8.31 6.61 -9.11
CA ASN A 637 -8.86 7.87 -8.66
C ASN A 637 -10.19 7.68 -7.91
N TYR A 638 -10.52 8.63 -7.03
CA TYR A 638 -11.81 8.64 -6.31
C TYR A 638 -12.96 9.29 -7.11
N SER A 639 -12.85 9.29 -8.44
CA SER A 639 -13.93 9.68 -9.38
C SER A 639 -14.50 8.50 -10.16
N GLY A 640 -14.30 7.26 -9.68
CA GLY A 640 -14.87 6.07 -10.30
C GLY A 640 -14.07 5.53 -11.50
N GLY A 641 -12.76 5.80 -11.55
CA GLY A 641 -11.92 5.41 -12.68
C GLY A 641 -10.43 5.23 -12.35
N VAL A 642 -9.68 4.91 -13.40
CA VAL A 642 -8.21 4.88 -13.42
C VAL A 642 -7.75 5.87 -14.48
N ASP A 643 -7.01 6.89 -14.07
CA ASP A 643 -6.36 7.82 -15.00
C ASP A 643 -5.21 7.09 -15.70
N LEU A 644 -5.23 7.09 -17.03
CA LEU A 644 -4.15 6.54 -17.85
C LEU A 644 -3.27 7.69 -18.35
N TYR A 645 -1.98 7.64 -18.04
CA TYR A 645 -0.99 8.61 -18.49
C TYR A 645 0.05 7.96 -19.40
N ARG A 646 0.60 8.75 -20.32
CA ARG A 646 1.66 8.34 -21.25
C ARG A 646 2.53 9.53 -21.63
N LEU A 647 3.66 9.27 -22.30
CA LEU A 647 4.48 10.32 -22.89
C LEU A 647 3.65 11.18 -23.84
N THR A 648 3.90 12.49 -23.82
CA THR A 648 3.35 13.39 -24.84
C THR A 648 3.86 12.95 -26.22
N PRO A 649 2.98 12.85 -27.24
CA PRO A 649 3.34 12.45 -28.60
C PRO A 649 4.47 13.26 -29.24
#